data_AF-A0A3Q1HHY2-F1
#
_entry.id   AF-A0A3Q1HHY2-F1
#
_cell.length_a   1.000
_cell.length_b   1.000
_cell.length_c   1.000
_cell.angle_alpha   90.00
_cell.angle_beta   90.00
_cell.angle_gamma   90.00
#
_symmetry.space_group_name_H-M   'P 1'
#
loop_
_entity.id
_entity.type
_entity.pdbx_description
1 polymer ?
#
loop_
_entity_poly.entity_id
_entity_poly.type
_entity_poly.pdbx_seq_one_letter_code
_entity_poly.pdbx_strand_id
1 'polypeptide(L)'
;MAACWTDRIDAFSRSPSRFLSGTTAEVFLAELLRELRDDRAGYSVLVLLLSPLCEHPTVLCPSDFVGEETALELMSVFTQCPPKFLEFRRHLLLALTSVLICTSCVSNRSRASQDFLDLLLEIGQDVSDIHGDGAFRYLRATACDCLREMEACSPGILSQRLELLGSLRQRETSRLHQAYAGLHTLVLRNTVYQLTQERGACAEHLKALLEGNTSVAWEADQDSGMVDNTDSAVLSSLILGPMGTVPTLQTGPDCKELRSVLSSLLEESYLLTPLCQAALLHRLTEVVAMVPGVPPAVFRAELLRLLGTSEVCLLHSILLMKCAFTDSLFSAEDEAFILKRLVVLSQHPLLSTPEKLFYMDCILHFPENRPISCDDGDETLPVLLTPRLASALVPTVFNDSTTMLARLNLLCLVYLEEGEEGEGEEGRGVGYLYEHLRSLLHIVENRGSREIVVTFFRAAFLFLFYLCHLERFSNSLTEKLCELYLHHTQLAPHLINLANQTQDRLPDPKWAVGLLEALQKVITEVPLAQLTLQNLCWHLKTLARVAEEGEIPQHRTLHFLSSIITPSSSSLCVSGDWRLGNSVLGVCRRLLVHPSLDSLLIPLADILQHLACRYGDTDVQDHARLYYTLLTTLSKEKLAGVLAKEAFEGGGQVKKRSLSCIVTESEGLTSTLTIHHTEKEIFKLVEVDPESGGETQTNQERDLNPSEMKTFPDQANTAVTAYRAQFNNPDFASELTLTYQLTHAGACDSRFDQLFSIRLHFNLTDDHYEKLSDISVPCLFREKPSPVLKLRLRPRRPYPTTLRASVIFTTQDGLSWHSNLPDIHVSFQQAFITVPVPTVWGRGSKLHLFEGLWDEICSENIEEKKLADCATSLFCCQLKEAALAALVEKHFLPFLISELCNKEEFKVLFFLPPQSHVLLKISSEEDAVHFNIATDNWQLLSHLSSYLLTITCAQEDARS
;
A
#
# COMPACT_ATOMS: atom_id res chain seq x y z
N MET A 1 8.05 3.33 -43.33
CA MET A 1 7.35 2.78 -42.16
C MET A 1 8.28 2.48 -40.97
N ALA A 2 9.52 3.02 -40.95
CA ALA A 2 10.49 2.85 -39.86
C ALA A 2 10.59 4.10 -38.94
N ALA A 3 9.53 4.92 -38.86
CA ALA A 3 9.53 6.19 -38.13
C ALA A 3 8.28 6.27 -37.24
N CYS A 4 8.36 5.67 -36.04
CA CYS A 4 7.56 6.00 -34.83
C CYS A 4 7.91 5.10 -33.62
N TRP A 5 8.91 4.22 -33.69
CA TRP A 5 9.21 3.30 -32.58
C TRP A 5 9.73 4.00 -31.32
N THR A 6 10.53 5.06 -31.47
CA THR A 6 11.01 5.88 -30.34
C THR A 6 9.84 6.49 -29.56
N ASP A 7 8.89 7.10 -30.25
CA ASP A 7 7.75 7.76 -29.63
C ASP A 7 6.79 6.76 -28.98
N ARG A 8 6.63 5.56 -29.57
CA ARG A 8 5.81 4.48 -29.00
C ARG A 8 6.45 3.89 -27.74
N ILE A 9 7.77 3.66 -27.72
CA ILE A 9 8.48 3.17 -26.54
C ILE A 9 8.46 4.23 -25.44
N ASP A 10 8.67 5.51 -25.77
CA ASP A 10 8.58 6.62 -24.81
C ASP A 10 7.16 6.78 -24.23
N ALA A 11 6.12 6.53 -25.03
CA ALA A 11 4.74 6.55 -24.56
C ALA A 11 4.45 5.36 -23.62
N PHE A 12 5.03 4.19 -23.92
CA PHE A 12 4.92 3.00 -23.07
C PHE A 12 5.66 3.19 -21.74
N SER A 13 6.92 3.63 -21.75
CA SER A 13 7.75 3.80 -20.53
C SER A 13 7.20 4.86 -19.57
N ARG A 14 6.50 5.90 -20.07
CA ARG A 14 5.83 6.90 -19.22
C ARG A 14 4.61 6.36 -18.49
N SER A 15 3.85 5.46 -19.13
CA SER A 15 2.61 4.93 -18.56
C SER A 15 2.15 3.66 -19.31
N PRO A 16 2.63 2.46 -18.91
CA PRO A 16 2.27 1.21 -19.58
C PRO A 16 0.77 0.94 -19.59
N SER A 17 0.08 1.20 -18.47
CA SER A 17 -1.36 0.99 -18.33
C SER A 17 -2.19 1.89 -19.26
N ARG A 18 -1.77 3.14 -19.46
CA ARG A 18 -2.44 4.08 -20.38
C ARG A 18 -2.17 3.72 -21.83
N PHE A 19 -0.95 3.31 -22.16
CA PHE A 19 -0.61 2.85 -23.51
C PHE A 19 -1.44 1.61 -23.89
N LEU A 20 -1.53 0.64 -22.98
CA LEU A 20 -2.29 -0.60 -23.17
C LEU A 20 -3.82 -0.42 -23.15
N SER A 21 -4.32 0.75 -22.76
CA SER A 21 -5.74 1.07 -22.97
C SER A 21 -6.09 1.27 -24.45
N GLY A 22 -5.09 1.58 -25.30
CA GLY A 22 -5.24 1.75 -26.75
C GLY A 22 -4.87 0.51 -27.59
N THR A 23 -4.13 -0.45 -27.02
CA THR A 23 -3.66 -1.69 -27.68
C THR A 23 -3.52 -2.83 -26.67
N THR A 24 -3.70 -4.08 -27.05
CA THR A 24 -3.45 -5.21 -26.12
C THR A 24 -1.96 -5.54 -25.99
N ALA A 25 -1.56 -6.12 -24.84
CA ALA A 25 -0.17 -6.52 -24.58
C ALA A 25 0.35 -7.53 -25.61
N GLU A 26 -0.48 -8.52 -25.98
CA GLU A 26 -0.15 -9.54 -26.98
C GLU A 26 0.13 -8.94 -28.37
N VAL A 27 -0.68 -7.97 -28.80
CA VAL A 27 -0.51 -7.32 -30.11
C VAL A 27 0.78 -6.48 -30.11
N PHE A 28 1.02 -5.73 -29.04
CA PHE A 28 2.23 -4.92 -28.93
C PHE A 28 3.49 -5.79 -28.84
N LEU A 29 3.46 -6.89 -28.09
CA LEU A 29 4.55 -7.86 -28.00
C LEU A 29 4.85 -8.51 -29.36
N ALA A 30 3.82 -8.94 -30.09
CA ALA A 30 3.98 -9.51 -31.43
C ALA A 30 4.57 -8.48 -32.43
N GLU A 31 4.16 -7.22 -32.34
CA GLU A 31 4.76 -6.14 -33.15
C GLU A 31 6.24 -5.92 -32.81
N LEU A 32 6.61 -5.92 -31.52
CA LEU A 32 7.99 -5.80 -31.06
C LEU A 32 8.85 -6.96 -31.57
N LEU A 33 8.41 -8.21 -31.39
CA LEU A 33 9.14 -9.40 -31.81
C LEU A 33 9.30 -9.48 -33.34
N ARG A 34 8.28 -9.04 -34.09
CA ARG A 34 8.35 -8.96 -35.56
C ARG A 34 9.41 -7.97 -36.03
N GLU A 35 9.48 -6.79 -35.42
CA GLU A 35 10.47 -5.77 -35.79
C GLU A 35 11.88 -6.10 -35.30
N LEU A 36 12.01 -6.85 -34.19
CA LEU A 36 13.30 -7.39 -33.73
C LEU A 36 13.92 -8.37 -34.74
N ARG A 37 13.11 -9.01 -35.59
CA ARG A 37 13.56 -9.89 -36.69
C ARG A 37 13.83 -9.15 -38.01
N ASP A 38 13.51 -7.86 -38.12
CA ASP A 38 13.71 -7.12 -39.37
C ASP A 38 15.19 -6.71 -39.51
N ASP A 39 15.92 -7.41 -40.39
CA ASP A 39 17.32 -7.12 -40.74
C ASP A 39 17.55 -5.69 -41.28
N ARG A 40 16.48 -4.97 -41.65
CA ARG A 40 16.55 -3.59 -42.17
C ARG A 40 16.58 -2.53 -41.07
N ALA A 41 16.26 -2.89 -39.82
CA ALA A 41 16.28 -1.97 -38.69
C ALA A 41 17.72 -1.71 -38.22
N GLY A 42 18.01 -0.46 -37.84
CA GLY A 42 19.30 -0.13 -37.23
C GLY A 42 19.43 -0.75 -35.84
N TYR A 43 20.62 -1.27 -35.50
CA TYR A 43 20.86 -1.92 -34.19
C TYR A 43 20.60 -1.00 -32.98
N SER A 44 20.71 0.33 -33.12
CA SER A 44 20.32 1.27 -32.07
C SER A 44 18.81 1.27 -31.81
N VAL A 45 17.98 1.10 -32.85
CA VAL A 45 16.53 0.96 -32.73
C VAL A 45 16.19 -0.41 -32.15
N LEU A 46 16.89 -1.47 -32.57
CA LEU A 46 16.71 -2.81 -32.01
C LEU A 46 17.03 -2.87 -30.51
N VAL A 47 18.06 -2.17 -30.03
CA VAL A 47 18.35 -2.04 -28.58
C VAL A 47 17.21 -1.33 -27.85
N LEU A 48 16.64 -0.26 -28.43
CA LEU A 48 15.50 0.43 -27.84
C LEU A 48 14.26 -0.47 -27.75
N LEU A 49 14.01 -1.30 -28.77
CA LEU A 49 12.87 -2.25 -28.77
C LEU A 49 12.95 -3.30 -27.65
N LEU A 50 14.14 -3.53 -27.07
CA LEU A 50 14.32 -4.46 -25.94
C LEU A 50 14.04 -3.81 -24.56
N SER A 51 14.06 -2.47 -24.44
CA SER A 51 13.81 -1.78 -23.16
C SER A 51 12.46 -2.14 -22.51
N PRO A 52 11.33 -2.20 -23.26
CA PRO A 52 10.05 -2.64 -22.70
C PRO A 52 10.08 -4.03 -22.05
N LEU A 53 10.85 -4.96 -22.63
CA LEU A 53 11.01 -6.33 -22.12
C LEU A 53 11.90 -6.38 -20.87
N CYS A 54 12.85 -5.45 -20.72
CA CYS A 54 13.67 -5.31 -19.51
C CYS A 54 12.92 -4.61 -18.36
N GLU A 55 12.10 -3.60 -18.66
CA GLU A 55 11.44 -2.76 -17.64
C GLU A 55 10.09 -3.32 -17.18
N HIS A 56 9.29 -3.88 -18.10
CA HIS A 56 7.93 -4.34 -17.82
C HIS A 56 7.60 -5.73 -18.41
N PRO A 57 8.42 -6.76 -18.16
CA PRO A 57 8.19 -8.12 -18.69
C PRO A 57 6.86 -8.73 -18.24
N THR A 58 6.44 -8.53 -16.99
CA THR A 58 5.17 -9.06 -16.45
C THR A 58 3.93 -8.46 -17.08
N VAL A 59 4.03 -7.22 -17.56
CA VAL A 59 2.93 -6.51 -18.23
C VAL A 59 2.79 -6.96 -19.68
N LEU A 60 3.91 -7.28 -20.34
CA LEU A 60 3.94 -7.76 -21.72
C LEU A 60 3.64 -9.27 -21.81
N CYS A 61 4.14 -10.06 -20.86
CA CYS A 61 3.97 -11.50 -20.77
C CYS A 61 3.14 -11.85 -19.53
N PRO A 62 1.80 -11.89 -19.63
CA PRO A 62 0.93 -12.12 -18.47
C PRO A 62 0.86 -13.59 -18.02
N SER A 63 1.40 -14.53 -18.81
CA SER A 63 1.43 -15.96 -18.47
C SER A 63 2.81 -16.57 -18.72
N ASP A 64 3.14 -17.61 -17.97
CA ASP A 64 4.38 -18.38 -18.09
C ASP A 64 4.59 -18.90 -19.53
N PHE A 65 3.51 -19.34 -20.19
CA PHE A 65 3.56 -19.83 -21.57
C PHE A 65 4.00 -18.74 -22.56
N VAL A 66 3.42 -17.54 -22.45
CA VAL A 66 3.80 -16.39 -23.30
C VAL A 66 5.24 -15.94 -23.01
N GLY A 67 5.67 -16.02 -21.75
CA GLY A 67 7.06 -15.80 -21.37
C GLY A 67 8.03 -16.80 -22.01
N GLU A 68 7.70 -18.09 -22.00
CA GLU A 68 8.51 -19.15 -22.61
C GLU A 68 8.61 -18.99 -24.13
N GLU A 69 7.48 -18.74 -24.82
CA GLU A 69 7.49 -18.49 -26.26
C GLU A 69 8.35 -17.27 -26.61
N THR A 70 8.16 -16.16 -25.89
CA THR A 70 8.95 -14.93 -26.08
C THR A 70 10.45 -15.19 -25.90
N ALA A 71 10.83 -15.98 -24.90
CA ALA A 71 12.22 -16.35 -24.67
C ALA A 71 12.80 -17.20 -25.83
N LEU A 72 12.06 -18.21 -26.31
CA LEU A 72 12.46 -18.99 -27.49
C LEU A 72 12.64 -18.11 -28.73
N GLU A 73 11.72 -17.16 -28.94
CA GLU A 73 11.80 -16.21 -30.05
C GLU A 73 13.05 -15.31 -29.95
N LEU A 74 13.32 -14.75 -28.77
CA LEU A 74 14.50 -13.91 -28.55
C LEU A 74 15.81 -14.69 -28.67
N MET A 75 15.85 -15.96 -28.25
CA MET A 75 17.01 -16.83 -28.50
C MET A 75 17.20 -17.06 -30.00
N SER A 76 16.12 -17.23 -30.77
CA SER A 76 16.23 -17.32 -32.23
C SER A 76 16.84 -16.05 -32.83
N VAL A 77 16.45 -14.86 -32.36
CA VAL A 77 17.04 -13.57 -32.78
C VAL A 77 18.53 -13.50 -32.40
N PHE A 78 18.91 -14.01 -31.23
CA PHE A 78 20.31 -14.06 -30.80
C PHE A 78 21.18 -14.95 -31.71
N THR A 79 20.66 -16.10 -32.16
CA THR A 79 21.38 -16.99 -33.09
C THR A 79 21.53 -16.38 -34.49
N GLN A 80 20.54 -15.60 -34.93
CA GLN A 80 20.55 -14.94 -36.25
C GLN A 80 21.41 -13.67 -36.26
N CYS A 81 21.60 -13.02 -35.11
CA CYS A 81 22.38 -11.80 -35.00
C CYS A 81 23.88 -12.03 -35.29
N PRO A 82 24.53 -11.23 -36.17
CA PRO A 82 25.96 -11.35 -36.44
C PRO A 82 26.81 -11.13 -35.17
N PRO A 83 27.96 -11.83 -35.02
CA PRO A 83 28.83 -11.70 -33.84
C PRO A 83 29.50 -10.31 -33.71
N LYS A 84 29.41 -9.46 -34.74
CA LYS A 84 29.98 -8.11 -34.75
C LYS A 84 29.17 -7.10 -33.90
N PHE A 85 27.88 -7.35 -33.67
CA PHE A 85 26.98 -6.41 -32.99
C PHE A 85 26.84 -6.77 -31.50
N LEU A 86 27.93 -6.56 -30.76
CA LEU A 86 28.06 -7.01 -29.38
C LEU A 86 27.14 -6.27 -28.40
N GLU A 87 26.89 -4.98 -28.60
CA GLU A 87 25.97 -4.22 -27.74
C GLU A 87 24.55 -4.78 -27.81
N PHE A 88 24.03 -5.03 -29.01
CA PHE A 88 22.70 -5.63 -29.18
C PHE A 88 22.62 -7.04 -28.59
N ARG A 89 23.65 -7.89 -28.82
CA ARG A 89 23.72 -9.22 -28.21
C ARG A 89 23.72 -9.17 -26.68
N ARG A 90 24.39 -8.19 -26.06
CA ARG A 90 24.36 -8.00 -24.59
C ARG A 90 22.98 -7.62 -24.09
N HIS A 91 22.30 -6.68 -24.75
CA HIS A 91 20.94 -6.29 -24.37
C HIS A 91 19.92 -7.42 -24.61
N LEU A 92 20.13 -8.27 -25.63
CA LEU A 92 19.32 -9.47 -25.84
C LEU A 92 19.44 -10.46 -24.68
N LEU A 93 20.66 -10.71 -24.19
CA LEU A 93 20.86 -11.58 -23.01
C LEU A 93 20.15 -11.03 -21.77
N LEU A 94 20.20 -9.71 -21.55
CA LEU A 94 19.52 -9.04 -20.44
C LEU A 94 17.99 -9.08 -20.57
N ALA A 95 17.45 -8.92 -21.77
CA ALA A 95 16.02 -9.04 -22.02
C ALA A 95 15.56 -10.49 -21.81
N LEU A 96 16.33 -11.46 -22.29
CA LEU A 96 16.07 -12.90 -22.10
C LEU A 96 16.02 -13.27 -20.61
N THR A 97 17.02 -12.86 -19.81
CA THR A 97 17.00 -13.10 -18.37
C THR A 97 15.81 -12.44 -17.69
N SER A 98 15.52 -11.17 -18.03
CA SER A 98 14.42 -10.42 -17.42
C SER A 98 13.06 -11.08 -17.69
N VAL A 99 12.81 -11.50 -18.93
CA VAL A 99 11.58 -12.21 -19.31
C VAL A 99 11.47 -13.53 -18.56
N LEU A 100 12.51 -14.37 -18.58
CA LEU A 100 12.48 -15.68 -17.95
C LEU A 100 12.29 -15.59 -16.42
N ILE A 101 12.99 -14.67 -15.76
CA ILE A 101 12.90 -14.48 -14.30
C ILE A 101 11.53 -13.94 -13.91
N CYS A 102 11.06 -12.87 -14.56
CA CYS A 102 9.82 -12.20 -14.17
C CYS A 102 8.55 -12.99 -14.51
N THR A 103 8.62 -13.95 -15.44
CA THR A 103 7.49 -14.84 -15.79
C THR A 103 7.56 -16.20 -15.10
N SER A 104 8.38 -16.36 -14.06
CA SER A 104 8.57 -17.63 -13.31
C SER A 104 8.92 -18.86 -14.14
N CYS A 105 9.33 -18.69 -15.41
CA CYS A 105 9.71 -19.79 -16.30
C CYS A 105 10.95 -20.56 -15.79
N VAL A 106 11.78 -19.90 -14.98
CA VAL A 106 13.00 -20.46 -14.41
C VAL A 106 12.70 -21.42 -13.23
N SER A 107 11.73 -21.10 -12.37
CA SER A 107 11.34 -21.99 -11.26
C SER A 107 10.66 -23.27 -11.75
N ASN A 108 9.93 -23.18 -12.87
CA ASN A 108 9.22 -24.31 -13.48
C ASN A 108 10.11 -25.22 -14.36
N ARG A 109 11.43 -24.96 -14.43
CA ARG A 109 12.40 -25.69 -15.29
C ARG A 109 11.93 -25.83 -16.75
N SER A 110 11.33 -24.79 -17.31
CA SER A 110 10.87 -24.73 -18.71
C SER A 110 11.98 -25.05 -19.70
N ARG A 111 11.65 -25.58 -20.89
CA ARG A 111 12.66 -25.94 -21.90
C ARG A 111 13.47 -24.72 -22.34
N ALA A 112 12.81 -23.57 -22.50
CA ALA A 112 13.51 -22.33 -22.83
C ALA A 112 14.55 -21.93 -21.77
N SER A 113 14.29 -22.18 -20.48
CA SER A 113 15.26 -21.89 -19.41
C SER A 113 16.49 -22.80 -19.49
N GLN A 114 16.33 -24.07 -19.88
CA GLN A 114 17.43 -25.02 -20.05
C GLN A 114 18.28 -24.65 -21.27
N ASP A 115 17.63 -24.43 -22.41
CA ASP A 115 18.29 -24.03 -23.66
C ASP A 115 19.06 -22.70 -23.48
N PHE A 116 18.50 -21.75 -22.73
CA PHE A 116 19.16 -20.49 -22.41
C PHE A 116 20.34 -20.66 -21.44
N LEU A 117 20.21 -21.53 -20.42
CA LEU A 117 21.30 -21.83 -19.49
C LEU A 117 22.50 -22.44 -20.21
N ASP A 118 22.24 -23.40 -21.11
CA ASP A 118 23.26 -24.03 -21.94
C ASP A 118 23.94 -22.99 -22.85
N LEU A 119 23.16 -22.11 -23.48
CA LEU A 119 23.69 -20.99 -24.28
C LEU A 119 24.60 -20.06 -23.46
N LEU A 120 24.20 -19.70 -22.23
CA LEU A 120 25.02 -18.85 -21.35
C LEU A 120 26.31 -19.54 -20.92
N LEU A 121 26.26 -20.84 -20.62
CA LEU A 121 27.44 -21.65 -20.29
C LEU A 121 28.38 -21.79 -21.48
N GLU A 122 27.86 -21.99 -22.70
CA GLU A 122 28.66 -22.01 -23.93
C GLU A 122 29.39 -20.68 -24.14
N ILE A 123 28.69 -19.55 -23.99
CA ILE A 123 29.29 -18.22 -24.11
C ILE A 123 30.36 -18.00 -23.03
N GLY A 124 30.10 -18.42 -21.78
CA GLY A 124 31.06 -18.32 -20.68
C GLY A 124 32.32 -19.17 -20.90
N GLN A 125 32.15 -20.37 -21.47
CA GLN A 125 33.25 -21.29 -21.77
C GLN A 125 34.04 -20.94 -23.03
N ASP A 126 33.58 -19.98 -23.84
CA ASP A 126 34.27 -19.60 -25.06
C ASP A 126 35.63 -18.94 -24.74
N VAL A 127 36.70 -19.72 -24.91
CA VAL A 127 38.09 -19.31 -24.65
C VAL A 127 38.85 -18.98 -25.94
N SER A 128 38.14 -18.76 -27.05
CA SER A 128 38.75 -18.29 -28.32
C SER A 128 39.49 -16.94 -28.21
N ASP A 129 39.41 -16.31 -27.04
CA ASP A 129 39.73 -14.92 -26.77
C ASP A 129 41.02 -14.68 -25.96
N ILE A 130 41.83 -15.71 -25.69
CA ILE A 130 43.17 -15.52 -25.06
C ILE A 130 44.07 -14.62 -25.95
N HIS A 131 43.76 -14.52 -27.24
CA HIS A 131 44.48 -13.70 -28.23
C HIS A 131 43.58 -12.74 -29.05
N GLY A 132 42.31 -12.56 -28.66
CA GLY A 132 41.27 -11.83 -29.41
C GLY A 132 40.82 -10.47 -28.84
N ASP A 133 40.03 -9.75 -29.64
CA ASP A 133 39.53 -8.38 -29.44
C ASP A 133 38.74 -8.23 -28.12
N GLY A 134 39.06 -7.20 -27.33
CA GLY A 134 38.55 -7.02 -25.96
C GLY A 134 37.03 -6.87 -25.83
N ALA A 135 36.32 -6.79 -26.95
CA ALA A 135 34.88 -6.61 -27.03
C ALA A 135 34.07 -7.88 -26.68
N PHE A 136 34.57 -9.09 -27.01
CA PHE A 136 33.92 -10.37 -26.66
C PHE A 136 33.94 -10.65 -25.16
N ARG A 137 34.90 -10.06 -24.43
CA ARG A 137 34.96 -10.12 -22.96
C ARG A 137 33.71 -9.54 -22.30
N TYR A 138 33.17 -8.43 -22.82
CA TYR A 138 31.96 -7.82 -22.25
C TYR A 138 30.71 -8.70 -22.45
N LEU A 139 30.65 -9.47 -23.53
CA LEU A 139 29.58 -10.44 -23.75
C LEU A 139 29.66 -11.57 -22.73
N ARG A 140 30.87 -12.12 -22.49
CA ARG A 140 31.11 -13.11 -21.43
C ARG A 140 30.80 -12.58 -20.03
N ALA A 141 31.16 -11.33 -19.74
CA ALA A 141 30.79 -10.68 -18.48
C ALA A 141 29.28 -10.60 -18.31
N THR A 142 28.56 -10.17 -19.35
CA THR A 142 27.10 -10.06 -19.34
C THR A 142 26.46 -11.44 -19.17
N ALA A 143 26.99 -12.47 -19.82
CA ALA A 143 26.54 -13.84 -19.63
C ALA A 143 26.76 -14.33 -18.19
N CYS A 144 27.89 -14.01 -17.56
CA CYS A 144 28.14 -14.32 -16.14
C CYS A 144 27.18 -13.57 -15.21
N ASP A 145 26.91 -12.30 -15.48
CA ASP A 145 25.94 -11.52 -14.73
C ASP A 145 24.53 -12.11 -14.90
N CYS A 146 24.16 -12.55 -16.10
CA CYS A 146 22.90 -13.26 -16.38
C CYS A 146 22.78 -14.56 -15.59
N LEU A 147 23.83 -15.39 -15.58
CA LEU A 147 23.91 -16.61 -14.77
C LEU A 147 23.77 -16.31 -13.27
N ARG A 148 24.39 -15.20 -12.81
CA ARG A 148 24.32 -14.77 -11.41
C ARG A 148 22.90 -14.35 -11.02
N GLU A 149 22.19 -13.60 -11.87
CA GLU A 149 20.80 -13.21 -11.60
C GLU A 149 19.86 -14.43 -11.61
N MET A 150 20.04 -15.36 -12.56
CA MET A 150 19.25 -16.61 -12.59
C MET A 150 19.47 -17.44 -11.32
N GLU A 151 20.73 -17.58 -10.86
CA GLU A 151 21.05 -18.28 -9.62
C GLU A 151 20.55 -17.53 -8.37
N ALA A 152 20.48 -16.19 -8.39
CA ALA A 152 19.94 -15.40 -7.30
C ALA A 152 18.42 -15.52 -7.15
N CYS A 153 17.69 -15.55 -8.28
CA CYS A 153 16.23 -15.68 -8.30
C CYS A 153 15.74 -17.12 -8.08
N SER A 154 16.55 -18.10 -8.47
CA SER A 154 16.25 -19.53 -8.34
C SER A 154 17.50 -20.27 -7.85
N PRO A 155 17.69 -20.37 -6.52
CA PRO A 155 18.90 -20.94 -5.95
C PRO A 155 19.06 -22.41 -6.33
N GLY A 156 20.28 -22.79 -6.71
CA GLY A 156 20.73 -24.17 -6.96
C GLY A 156 20.65 -24.69 -8.39
N ILE A 157 20.29 -23.84 -9.37
CA ILE A 157 20.27 -24.21 -10.79
C ILE A 157 21.68 -24.61 -11.27
N LEU A 158 22.70 -23.91 -10.78
CA LEU A 158 24.09 -24.14 -11.18
C LEU A 158 24.85 -25.06 -10.23
N SER A 159 24.17 -25.69 -9.26
CA SER A 159 24.81 -26.51 -8.21
C SER A 159 25.71 -27.63 -8.76
N GLN A 160 25.28 -28.27 -9.85
CA GLN A 160 26.01 -29.35 -10.52
C GLN A 160 27.21 -28.87 -11.36
N ARG A 161 27.35 -27.56 -11.58
CA ARG A 161 28.40 -26.96 -12.44
C ARG A 161 29.47 -26.21 -11.65
N LEU A 162 29.52 -26.41 -10.33
CA LEU A 162 30.42 -25.69 -9.43
C LEU A 162 31.90 -25.87 -9.78
N GLU A 163 32.34 -27.10 -10.08
CA GLU A 163 33.72 -27.38 -10.50
C GLU A 163 34.06 -26.67 -11.82
N LEU A 164 33.15 -26.69 -12.79
CA LEU A 164 33.33 -26.01 -14.07
C LEU A 164 33.53 -24.50 -13.87
N LEU A 165 32.71 -23.86 -13.05
CA LEU A 165 32.84 -22.45 -12.71
C LEU A 165 34.15 -22.15 -11.97
N GLY A 166 34.57 -23.04 -11.06
CA GLY A 166 35.87 -22.95 -10.39
C GLY A 166 37.05 -23.02 -11.38
N SER A 167 36.98 -23.92 -12.37
CA SER A 167 38.00 -24.05 -13.41
C SER A 167 38.08 -22.83 -14.32
N LEU A 168 36.93 -22.23 -14.67
CA LEU A 168 36.86 -20.99 -15.46
C LEU A 168 37.45 -19.81 -14.69
N ARG A 169 37.16 -19.71 -13.38
CA ARG A 169 37.73 -18.70 -12.48
C ARG A 169 39.27 -18.77 -12.45
N GLN A 170 39.83 -19.98 -12.33
CA GLN A 170 41.29 -20.20 -12.26
C GLN A 170 41.98 -19.96 -13.61
N ARG A 171 41.29 -20.21 -14.72
CA ARG A 171 41.83 -20.03 -16.08
C ARG A 171 41.82 -18.57 -16.53
N GLU A 172 40.92 -17.75 -16.00
CA GLU A 172 40.72 -16.36 -16.42
C GLU A 172 41.73 -15.41 -15.77
N THR A 173 42.51 -14.70 -16.60
CA THR A 173 43.55 -13.75 -16.15
C THR A 173 43.15 -12.28 -16.28
N SER A 174 41.96 -12.01 -16.83
CA SER A 174 41.47 -10.64 -17.05
C SER A 174 40.54 -10.16 -15.93
N ARG A 175 40.02 -8.92 -16.06
CA ARG A 175 39.03 -8.35 -15.12
C ARG A 175 37.73 -9.16 -15.01
N LEU A 176 37.47 -10.07 -15.97
CA LEU A 176 36.34 -11.01 -15.92
C LEU A 176 36.42 -11.98 -14.75
N HIS A 177 37.61 -12.19 -14.19
CA HIS A 177 37.80 -12.97 -12.98
C HIS A 177 36.84 -12.54 -11.85
N GLN A 178 36.52 -11.24 -11.73
CA GLN A 178 35.59 -10.75 -10.70
C GLN A 178 34.16 -11.28 -10.89
N ALA A 179 33.70 -11.38 -12.15
CA ALA A 179 32.37 -11.90 -12.47
C ALA A 179 32.29 -13.41 -12.17
N TYR A 180 33.33 -14.17 -12.56
CA TYR A 180 33.42 -15.60 -12.24
C TYR A 180 33.55 -15.87 -10.74
N ALA A 181 34.35 -15.10 -10.01
CA ALA A 181 34.49 -15.22 -8.56
C ALA A 181 33.16 -14.95 -7.83
N GLY A 182 32.44 -13.91 -8.25
CA GLY A 182 31.10 -13.59 -7.73
C GLY A 182 30.08 -14.68 -8.01
N LEU A 183 30.03 -15.19 -9.25
CA LEU A 183 29.14 -16.29 -9.64
C LEU A 183 29.45 -17.57 -8.87
N HIS A 184 30.71 -18.00 -8.86
CA HIS A 184 31.16 -19.20 -8.16
C HIS A 184 30.84 -19.14 -6.65
N THR A 185 31.02 -17.97 -6.02
CA THR A 185 30.72 -17.79 -4.60
C THR A 185 29.22 -17.80 -4.31
N LEU A 186 28.40 -17.22 -5.19
CA LEU A 186 26.94 -17.27 -5.06
C LEU A 186 26.42 -18.71 -5.20
N VAL A 187 26.87 -19.43 -6.23
CA VAL A 187 26.50 -20.84 -6.44
C VAL A 187 26.94 -21.67 -5.24
N LEU A 188 28.18 -21.50 -4.76
CA LEU A 188 28.67 -22.20 -3.56
C LEU A 188 27.79 -21.93 -2.33
N ARG A 189 27.36 -20.68 -2.12
CA ARG A 189 26.47 -20.33 -1.01
C ARG A 189 25.12 -21.02 -1.14
N ASN A 190 24.53 -21.00 -2.32
CA ASN A 190 23.22 -21.60 -2.57
C ASN A 190 23.25 -23.13 -2.51
N THR A 191 24.32 -23.78 -2.99
CA THR A 191 24.48 -25.23 -2.87
C THR A 191 24.57 -25.66 -1.42
N VAL A 192 25.37 -24.96 -0.60
CA VAL A 192 25.46 -25.22 0.84
C VAL A 192 24.11 -25.00 1.51
N TYR A 193 23.38 -23.95 1.15
CA TYR A 193 22.05 -23.69 1.68
C TYR A 193 21.05 -24.81 1.32
N GLN A 194 21.03 -25.29 0.08
CA GLN A 194 20.16 -26.41 -0.31
C GLN A 194 20.49 -27.69 0.47
N LEU A 195 21.77 -28.02 0.61
CA LEU A 195 22.21 -29.17 1.40
C LEU A 195 21.78 -29.07 2.87
N THR A 196 21.67 -27.85 3.43
CA THR A 196 21.17 -27.68 4.82
C THR A 196 19.68 -28.00 4.96
N GLN A 197 18.91 -27.94 3.88
CA GLN A 197 17.48 -28.26 3.87
C GLN A 197 17.20 -29.76 3.64
N GLU A 198 18.13 -30.47 2.98
CA GLU A 198 18.00 -31.90 2.69
C GLU A 198 18.16 -32.79 3.95
N ARG A 199 17.17 -33.65 4.21
CA ARG A 199 17.23 -34.60 5.34
C ARG A 199 18.26 -35.69 5.08
N GLY A 200 19.40 -35.62 5.76
CA GLY A 200 20.47 -36.63 5.71
C GLY A 200 21.71 -36.24 4.91
N ALA A 201 21.79 -34.99 4.44
CA ALA A 201 22.97 -34.46 3.78
C ALA A 201 24.19 -34.48 4.73
N CYS A 202 25.27 -35.10 4.25
CA CYS A 202 26.53 -35.29 4.98
C CYS A 202 27.70 -34.67 4.19
N ALA A 203 28.88 -34.56 4.83
CA ALA A 203 30.10 -34.05 4.21
C ALA A 203 30.47 -34.74 2.88
N GLU A 204 30.10 -36.01 2.69
CA GLU A 204 30.32 -36.75 1.43
C GLU A 204 29.50 -36.24 0.25
N HIS A 205 28.28 -35.72 0.49
CA HIS A 205 27.45 -35.13 -0.57
C HIS A 205 28.02 -33.77 -1.02
N LEU A 206 28.52 -32.99 -0.06
CA LEU A 206 29.24 -31.74 -0.33
C LEU A 206 30.54 -32.01 -1.11
N LYS A 207 31.28 -33.07 -0.72
CA LYS A 207 32.47 -33.57 -1.43
C LYS A 207 32.15 -33.95 -2.88
N ALA A 208 31.09 -34.72 -3.10
CA ALA A 208 30.67 -35.17 -4.43
C ALA A 208 30.31 -34.01 -5.37
N LEU A 209 29.68 -32.95 -4.85
CA LEU A 209 29.34 -31.74 -5.61
C LEU A 209 30.56 -30.85 -5.89
N LEU A 210 31.58 -30.85 -5.01
CA LEU A 210 32.84 -30.15 -5.24
C LEU A 210 33.79 -30.89 -6.19
N GLU A 211 33.77 -32.24 -6.21
CA GLU A 211 34.63 -33.09 -7.05
C GLU A 211 34.01 -33.50 -8.39
N GLY A 212 32.80 -33.02 -8.71
CA GLY A 212 32.21 -33.02 -10.07
C GLY A 212 32.01 -34.38 -10.74
N ASN A 213 31.89 -35.47 -9.98
CA ASN A 213 31.63 -36.79 -10.56
C ASN A 213 30.13 -37.07 -10.72
N THR A 214 29.44 -36.37 -11.61
CA THR A 214 28.25 -36.91 -12.29
C THR A 214 27.96 -36.15 -13.60
N SER A 215 28.28 -36.80 -14.73
CA SER A 215 27.48 -36.62 -15.95
C SER A 215 26.20 -37.42 -15.77
N VAL A 216 25.31 -36.93 -14.92
CA VAL A 216 23.97 -37.48 -14.78
C VAL A 216 23.02 -36.42 -15.28
N ALA A 217 22.09 -36.86 -16.13
CA ALA A 217 21.04 -36.05 -16.71
C ALA A 217 20.31 -35.22 -15.64
N TRP A 218 19.55 -34.24 -16.10
CA TRP A 218 18.56 -33.43 -15.37
C TRP A 218 17.46 -34.26 -14.66
N GLU A 219 17.79 -35.35 -14.00
CA GLU A 219 16.87 -36.22 -13.27
C GLU A 219 17.21 -36.16 -11.79
N ALA A 220 16.58 -35.21 -11.09
CA ALA A 220 16.36 -35.30 -9.65
C ALA A 220 15.03 -34.62 -9.31
N ASP A 221 14.10 -35.49 -8.90
CA ASP A 221 12.86 -35.33 -8.14
C ASP A 221 11.82 -34.28 -8.57
N GLN A 222 10.69 -34.80 -9.04
CA GLN A 222 9.38 -34.15 -9.04
C GLN A 222 8.74 -34.11 -7.63
N ASP A 223 9.45 -34.53 -6.58
CA ASP A 223 8.87 -34.80 -5.24
C ASP A 223 9.44 -33.93 -4.09
N SER A 224 10.21 -32.86 -4.35
CA SER A 224 10.37 -31.80 -3.34
C SER A 224 9.11 -30.92 -3.38
N GLY A 225 8.21 -31.20 -2.42
CA GLY A 225 6.90 -30.55 -2.32
C GLY A 225 6.97 -29.03 -2.44
N MET A 226 5.91 -28.46 -3.05
CA MET A 226 5.67 -27.03 -3.13
C MET A 226 6.06 -26.33 -1.82
N VAL A 227 7.20 -25.66 -1.84
CA VAL A 227 7.51 -24.66 -0.83
C VAL A 227 6.84 -23.39 -1.33
N ASP A 228 5.84 -22.94 -0.58
CA ASP A 228 5.13 -21.70 -0.85
C ASP A 228 6.12 -20.56 -1.12
N ASN A 229 5.81 -19.73 -2.12
CA ASN A 229 6.57 -18.55 -2.55
C ASN A 229 6.73 -17.45 -1.47
N THR A 230 6.50 -17.75 -0.20
CA THR A 230 6.59 -16.81 0.93
C THR A 230 8.01 -16.49 1.36
N ASP A 231 9.02 -17.27 0.93
CA ASP A 231 10.37 -17.21 1.51
C ASP A 231 11.41 -16.49 0.63
N SER A 232 11.01 -15.74 -0.41
CA SER A 232 11.96 -14.96 -1.22
C SER A 232 12.66 -13.85 -0.41
N ALA A 233 12.00 -13.34 0.65
CA ALA A 233 12.59 -12.37 1.58
C ALA A 233 13.70 -12.98 2.45
N VAL A 234 13.65 -14.29 2.74
CA VAL A 234 14.58 -15.00 3.64
C VAL A 234 15.96 -15.24 2.99
N LEU A 235 16.07 -15.15 1.66
CA LEU A 235 17.30 -15.40 0.92
C LEU A 235 18.21 -14.16 0.75
N SER A 236 17.72 -12.97 1.08
CA SER A 236 18.42 -11.70 0.81
C SER A 236 19.59 -11.43 1.78
N SER A 237 19.51 -11.87 3.03
CA SER A 237 20.66 -11.97 3.94
C SER A 237 20.32 -12.91 5.09
N LEU A 238 21.06 -14.00 5.23
CA LEU A 238 20.87 -14.95 6.36
C LEU A 238 21.44 -14.41 7.68
N ILE A 239 22.19 -13.30 7.63
CA ILE A 239 22.95 -12.76 8.76
C ILE A 239 22.23 -11.55 9.41
N LEU A 240 21.21 -10.98 8.77
CA LEU A 240 20.56 -9.72 9.20
C LEU A 240 19.15 -9.88 9.78
N GLY A 241 18.82 -11.06 10.33
CA GLY A 241 17.60 -11.26 11.14
C GLY A 241 17.92 -11.36 12.64
N PRO A 242 16.98 -11.01 13.55
CA PRO A 242 17.14 -11.18 14.99
C PRO A 242 17.34 -12.67 15.29
N MET A 243 18.60 -13.10 15.45
CA MET A 243 18.99 -14.48 15.73
C MET A 243 18.12 -15.52 15.02
N GLY A 244 17.90 -15.32 13.72
CA GLY A 244 17.33 -16.34 12.86
C GLY A 244 18.26 -17.54 12.92
N THR A 245 17.72 -18.71 13.22
CA THR A 245 18.50 -19.95 13.28
C THR A 245 19.12 -20.17 11.90
N VAL A 246 20.41 -19.87 11.75
CA VAL A 246 21.14 -20.17 10.51
C VAL A 246 21.04 -21.67 10.31
N PRO A 247 20.54 -22.15 9.16
CA PRO A 247 20.43 -23.58 8.94
C PRO A 247 21.84 -24.18 8.89
N THR A 248 22.07 -25.23 9.69
CA THR A 248 23.41 -25.82 9.86
C THR A 248 23.48 -27.17 9.19
N LEU A 249 24.53 -27.37 8.40
CA LEU A 249 24.83 -28.65 7.79
C LEU A 249 25.53 -29.54 8.84
N GLN A 250 25.02 -30.75 9.06
CA GLN A 250 25.62 -31.73 9.97
C GLN A 250 26.88 -32.33 9.34
N THR A 251 27.98 -31.56 9.31
CA THR A 251 29.28 -32.00 8.81
C THR A 251 30.18 -32.46 9.95
N GLY A 252 30.83 -33.62 9.80
CA GLY A 252 32.01 -33.97 10.61
C GLY A 252 33.21 -33.03 10.34
N PRO A 253 34.32 -33.17 11.07
CA PRO A 253 35.49 -32.27 10.96
C PRO A 253 36.25 -32.33 9.62
N ASP A 254 35.90 -33.25 8.72
CA ASP A 254 36.60 -33.48 7.46
C ASP A 254 35.96 -32.73 6.27
N CYS A 255 36.06 -31.40 6.28
CA CYS A 255 35.71 -30.54 5.13
C CYS A 255 36.98 -29.96 4.47
N LYS A 256 37.90 -30.81 4.00
CA LYS A 256 39.20 -30.37 3.43
C LYS A 256 39.04 -29.63 2.10
N GLU A 257 38.19 -30.11 1.21
CA GLU A 257 37.96 -29.50 -0.11
C GLU A 257 37.30 -28.13 0.01
N LEU A 258 36.24 -28.00 0.82
CA LEU A 258 35.61 -26.71 1.08
C LEU A 258 36.62 -25.71 1.64
N ARG A 259 37.48 -26.13 2.59
CA ARG A 259 38.56 -25.27 3.10
C ARG A 259 39.53 -24.84 2.00
N SER A 260 39.94 -25.74 1.09
CA SER A 260 40.80 -25.35 -0.03
C SER A 260 40.13 -24.35 -0.98
N VAL A 261 38.85 -24.53 -1.28
CA VAL A 261 38.08 -23.61 -2.12
C VAL A 261 37.95 -22.24 -1.46
N LEU A 262 37.58 -22.20 -0.17
CA LEU A 262 37.50 -20.98 0.63
C LEU A 262 38.86 -20.26 0.70
N SER A 263 39.95 -20.98 0.99
CA SER A 263 41.32 -20.43 0.99
C SER A 263 41.68 -19.85 -0.37
N SER A 264 41.39 -20.53 -1.49
CA SER A 264 41.67 -20.02 -2.83
C SER A 264 40.91 -18.72 -3.14
N LEU A 265 39.63 -18.64 -2.77
CA LEU A 265 38.80 -17.44 -2.98
C LEU A 265 39.28 -16.27 -2.11
N LEU A 266 39.70 -16.55 -0.88
CA LEU A 266 40.23 -15.53 0.03
C LEU A 266 41.61 -15.04 -0.42
N GLU A 267 42.47 -15.93 -0.90
CA GLU A 267 43.74 -15.56 -1.51
C GLU A 267 43.52 -14.68 -2.75
N GLU A 268 42.56 -14.99 -3.61
CA GLU A 268 42.27 -14.19 -4.82
C GLU A 268 41.52 -12.87 -4.50
N SER A 269 41.01 -12.69 -3.28
CA SER A 269 40.13 -11.57 -2.90
C SER A 269 40.78 -10.18 -3.05
N TYR A 270 42.11 -10.06 -2.94
CA TYR A 270 42.81 -8.78 -3.10
C TYR A 270 42.85 -8.28 -4.55
N LEU A 271 42.56 -9.14 -5.52
CA LEU A 271 42.48 -8.78 -6.95
C LEU A 271 41.12 -8.16 -7.33
N LEU A 272 40.15 -8.21 -6.41
CA LEU A 272 38.79 -7.73 -6.63
C LEU A 272 38.69 -6.22 -6.34
N THR A 273 37.68 -5.55 -6.90
CA THR A 273 37.31 -4.21 -6.44
C THR A 273 36.77 -4.28 -5.00
N PRO A 274 36.85 -3.19 -4.22
CA PRO A 274 36.36 -3.18 -2.84
C PRO A 274 34.90 -3.64 -2.70
N LEU A 275 34.04 -3.30 -3.66
CA LEU A 275 32.63 -3.72 -3.68
C LEU A 275 32.48 -5.22 -3.93
N CYS A 276 33.19 -5.75 -4.94
CA CYS A 276 33.17 -7.18 -5.24
C CYS A 276 33.79 -8.00 -4.10
N GLN A 277 34.85 -7.49 -3.48
CA GLN A 277 35.47 -8.11 -2.32
C GLN A 277 34.51 -8.12 -1.11
N ALA A 278 33.81 -7.02 -0.84
CA ALA A 278 32.79 -6.97 0.22
C ALA A 278 31.65 -7.99 -0.03
N ALA A 279 31.14 -8.07 -1.27
CA ALA A 279 30.11 -9.03 -1.65
C ALA A 279 30.60 -10.49 -1.51
N LEU A 280 31.85 -10.77 -1.89
CA LEU A 280 32.50 -12.05 -1.70
C LEU A 280 32.57 -12.40 -0.20
N LEU A 281 33.11 -11.51 0.63
CA LEU A 281 33.23 -11.71 2.08
C LEU A 281 31.87 -11.94 2.74
N HIS A 282 30.84 -11.18 2.35
CA HIS A 282 29.47 -11.39 2.84
C HIS A 282 28.98 -12.81 2.54
N ARG A 283 29.08 -13.28 1.29
CA ARG A 283 28.62 -14.62 0.91
C ARG A 283 29.46 -15.74 1.53
N LEU A 284 30.77 -15.56 1.66
CA LEU A 284 31.63 -16.52 2.36
C LEU A 284 31.32 -16.60 3.85
N THR A 285 30.97 -15.46 4.48
CA THR A 285 30.51 -15.42 5.88
C THR A 285 29.26 -16.28 6.05
N GLU A 286 28.29 -16.19 5.13
CA GLU A 286 27.10 -17.04 5.12
C GLU A 286 27.46 -18.53 5.01
N VAL A 287 28.37 -18.90 4.09
CA VAL A 287 28.81 -20.29 3.90
C VAL A 287 29.45 -20.87 5.16
N VAL A 288 30.35 -20.13 5.80
CA VAL A 288 31.04 -20.59 7.01
C VAL A 288 30.07 -20.65 8.20
N ALA A 289 29.09 -19.74 8.28
CA ALA A 289 28.04 -19.81 9.30
C ALA A 289 27.14 -21.06 9.15
N MET A 290 26.86 -21.50 7.91
CA MET A 290 26.08 -22.71 7.65
C MET A 290 26.84 -24.02 7.89
N VAL A 291 28.18 -24.01 7.81
CA VAL A 291 29.02 -25.22 7.91
C VAL A 291 29.90 -25.18 9.16
N PRO A 292 29.43 -25.70 10.31
CA PRO A 292 30.19 -25.66 11.57
C PRO A 292 31.50 -26.48 11.53
N GLY A 293 31.67 -27.38 10.55
CA GLY A 293 32.90 -28.14 10.34
C GLY A 293 34.11 -27.31 9.86
N VAL A 294 33.89 -26.06 9.41
CA VAL A 294 34.97 -25.13 9.01
C VAL A 294 35.15 -24.05 10.08
N PRO A 295 36.32 -23.95 10.73
CA PRO A 295 36.53 -22.91 11.73
C PRO A 295 36.58 -21.52 11.08
N PRO A 296 35.95 -20.48 11.69
CA PRO A 296 36.02 -19.09 11.21
C PRO A 296 37.44 -18.51 11.08
N ALA A 297 38.43 -19.14 11.73
CA ALA A 297 39.85 -18.78 11.64
C ALA A 297 40.42 -18.72 10.21
N VAL A 298 39.75 -19.32 9.21
CA VAL A 298 40.11 -19.19 7.79
C VAL A 298 40.14 -17.71 7.35
N PHE A 299 39.29 -16.85 7.92
CA PHE A 299 39.28 -15.41 7.62
C PHE A 299 40.42 -14.62 8.28
N ARG A 300 41.19 -15.20 9.22
CA ARG A 300 42.15 -14.44 10.05
C ARG A 300 43.26 -13.77 9.24
N ALA A 301 43.77 -14.44 8.20
CA ALA A 301 44.80 -13.89 7.33
C ALA A 301 44.28 -12.66 6.54
N GLU A 302 43.04 -12.75 6.08
CA GLU A 302 42.38 -11.69 5.32
C GLU A 302 41.96 -10.54 6.24
N LEU A 303 41.49 -10.84 7.45
CA LEU A 303 41.15 -9.83 8.47
C LEU A 303 42.36 -8.92 8.76
N LEU A 304 43.56 -9.49 8.96
CA LEU A 304 44.77 -8.69 9.20
C LEU A 304 45.07 -7.70 8.06
N ARG A 305 44.73 -8.03 6.82
CA ARG A 305 44.85 -7.13 5.67
C ARG A 305 43.76 -6.06 5.67
N LEU A 306 42.53 -6.46 5.97
CA LEU A 306 41.35 -5.57 5.98
C LEU A 306 41.36 -4.57 7.13
N LEU A 307 42.01 -4.89 8.26
CA LEU A 307 42.18 -3.97 9.40
C LEU A 307 42.90 -2.66 9.02
N GLY A 308 43.53 -2.58 7.84
CA GLY A 308 44.14 -1.37 7.27
C GLY A 308 43.32 -0.58 6.24
N THR A 309 42.10 -0.99 5.84
CA THR A 309 41.34 -0.38 4.73
C THR A 309 40.46 0.82 5.12
N SER A 310 40.50 1.93 4.40
CA SER A 310 39.60 3.09 4.63
C SER A 310 38.28 3.01 3.87
N GLU A 311 38.09 1.96 3.06
CA GLU A 311 36.89 1.74 2.24
C GLU A 311 35.70 1.30 3.11
N VAL A 312 34.58 2.01 3.00
CA VAL A 312 33.37 1.81 3.81
C VAL A 312 32.82 0.39 3.66
N CYS A 313 32.72 -0.12 2.42
CA CYS A 313 32.14 -1.44 2.13
C CYS A 313 32.93 -2.58 2.80
N LEU A 314 34.26 -2.46 2.83
CA LEU A 314 35.13 -3.45 3.44
C LEU A 314 35.07 -3.39 4.96
N LEU A 315 35.07 -2.18 5.55
CA LEU A 315 34.91 -2.02 7.00
C LEU A 315 33.56 -2.57 7.48
N HIS A 316 32.48 -2.32 6.72
CA HIS A 316 31.17 -2.89 7.02
C HIS A 316 31.18 -4.42 6.96
N SER A 317 31.90 -5.01 6.00
CA SER A 317 32.08 -6.47 5.92
C SER A 317 32.81 -7.03 7.14
N ILE A 318 33.78 -6.29 7.71
CA ILE A 318 34.44 -6.67 8.98
C ILE A 318 33.43 -6.67 10.14
N LEU A 319 32.58 -5.65 10.24
CA LEU A 319 31.54 -5.58 11.26
C LEU A 319 30.51 -6.70 11.10
N LEU A 320 30.15 -7.05 9.86
CA LEU A 320 29.28 -8.20 9.60
C LEU A 320 29.93 -9.52 10.05
N MET A 321 31.20 -9.74 9.72
CA MET A 321 31.95 -10.90 10.22
C MET A 321 32.02 -10.92 11.75
N LYS A 322 32.08 -9.75 12.38
CA LYS A 322 32.00 -9.61 13.84
C LYS A 322 30.64 -10.01 14.37
N CYS A 323 29.54 -9.57 13.77
CA CYS A 323 28.18 -10.01 14.13
C CYS A 323 28.04 -11.53 14.03
N ALA A 324 28.59 -12.15 12.98
CA ALA A 324 28.42 -13.58 12.71
C ALA A 324 29.26 -14.49 13.62
N PHE A 325 30.52 -14.12 13.91
CA PHE A 325 31.49 -15.03 14.53
C PHE A 325 32.01 -14.57 15.89
N THR A 326 31.80 -13.31 16.27
CA THR A 326 32.18 -12.72 17.57
C THR A 326 33.51 -13.24 18.14
N ASP A 327 33.50 -14.00 19.24
CA ASP A 327 34.68 -14.48 19.97
C ASP A 327 35.47 -15.58 19.23
N SER A 328 34.86 -16.22 18.22
CA SER A 328 35.51 -17.30 17.47
C SER A 328 36.51 -16.78 16.43
N LEU A 329 36.38 -15.51 16.02
CA LEU A 329 37.26 -14.86 15.04
C LEU A 329 38.03 -13.67 15.63
N PHE A 330 37.37 -12.84 16.46
CA PHE A 330 37.93 -11.59 16.99
C PHE A 330 38.39 -11.77 18.44
N SER A 331 39.56 -11.23 18.76
CA SER A 331 39.99 -11.04 20.14
C SER A 331 39.55 -9.66 20.66
N ALA A 332 39.51 -9.48 21.99
CA ALA A 332 39.22 -8.18 22.59
C ALA A 332 40.21 -7.07 22.14
N GLU A 333 41.46 -7.43 21.81
CA GLU A 333 42.44 -6.49 21.24
C GLU A 333 42.06 -6.04 19.82
N ASP A 334 41.54 -6.97 18.99
CA ASP A 334 41.07 -6.68 17.65
C ASP A 334 39.82 -5.78 17.68
N GLU A 335 38.89 -6.04 18.60
CA GLU A 335 37.70 -5.22 18.82
C GLU A 335 38.08 -3.78 19.24
N ALA A 336 38.96 -3.65 20.23
CA ALA A 336 39.45 -2.34 20.68
C ALA A 336 40.18 -1.58 19.54
N PHE A 337 40.90 -2.30 18.68
CA PHE A 337 41.54 -1.70 17.51
C PHE A 337 40.52 -1.22 16.47
N ILE A 338 39.49 -2.01 16.16
CA ILE A 338 38.41 -1.64 15.23
C ILE A 338 37.64 -0.42 15.75
N LEU A 339 37.29 -0.39 17.03
CA LEU A 339 36.64 0.75 17.67
C LEU A 339 37.51 2.00 17.62
N LYS A 340 38.80 1.88 17.97
CA LYS A 340 39.75 3.00 17.86
C LYS A 340 39.82 3.56 16.44
N ARG A 341 39.74 2.67 15.46
CA ARG A 341 39.79 3.03 14.05
C ARG A 341 38.52 3.74 13.59
N LEU A 342 37.34 3.23 13.94
CA LEU A 342 36.06 3.90 13.66
C LEU A 342 36.04 5.32 14.22
N VAL A 343 36.52 5.48 15.45
CA VAL A 343 36.64 6.79 16.12
C VAL A 343 37.54 7.74 15.32
N VAL A 344 38.72 7.29 14.86
CA VAL A 344 39.62 8.12 14.06
C VAL A 344 39.03 8.45 12.67
N LEU A 345 38.39 7.48 12.00
CA LEU A 345 37.80 7.68 10.68
C LEU A 345 36.61 8.66 10.72
N SER A 346 35.79 8.62 11.77
CA SER A 346 34.68 9.57 11.96
C SER A 346 35.12 11.04 12.06
N GLN A 347 36.40 11.31 12.33
CA GLN A 347 37.00 12.64 12.42
C GLN A 347 37.79 13.05 11.19
N HIS A 348 38.11 12.11 10.31
CA HIS A 348 39.09 12.35 9.26
C HIS A 348 38.62 13.46 8.30
N PRO A 349 39.41 14.54 8.10
CA PRO A 349 38.94 15.73 7.41
C PRO A 349 38.64 15.49 5.92
N LEU A 350 39.34 14.54 5.28
CA LEU A 350 39.14 14.23 3.86
C LEU A 350 37.91 13.37 3.57
N LEU A 351 37.26 12.81 4.59
CA LEU A 351 36.07 11.99 4.40
C LEU A 351 34.82 12.86 4.29
N SER A 352 33.89 12.38 3.49
CA SER A 352 32.61 13.05 3.29
C SER A 352 31.73 12.95 4.55
N THR A 353 30.79 13.89 4.69
CA THR A 353 29.81 13.89 5.78
C THR A 353 29.02 12.56 5.92
N PRO A 354 28.51 11.92 4.84
CA PRO A 354 27.81 10.63 4.99
C PRO A 354 28.72 9.50 5.48
N GLU A 355 29.97 9.43 5.05
CA GLU A 355 30.93 8.42 5.53
C GLU A 355 31.22 8.60 7.03
N LYS A 356 31.38 9.85 7.48
CA LYS A 356 31.57 10.17 8.90
C LYS A 356 30.36 9.74 9.73
N LEU A 357 29.15 10.01 9.24
CA LEU A 357 27.92 9.60 9.91
C LEU A 357 27.77 8.08 9.96
N PHE A 358 28.10 7.38 8.87
CA PHE A 358 28.12 5.94 8.82
C PHE A 358 29.06 5.35 9.89
N TYR A 359 30.28 5.87 10.03
CA TYR A 359 31.18 5.37 11.07
C TYR A 359 30.69 5.66 12.49
N MET A 360 30.00 6.78 12.72
CA MET A 360 29.37 7.06 14.02
C MET A 360 28.24 6.09 14.32
N ASP A 361 27.42 5.77 13.33
CA ASP A 361 26.34 4.79 13.44
C ASP A 361 26.88 3.39 13.73
N CYS A 362 27.99 2.99 13.08
CA CYS A 362 28.69 1.75 13.38
C CYS A 362 29.25 1.69 14.81
N ILE A 363 29.59 2.83 15.44
CA ILE A 363 30.03 2.86 16.84
C ILE A 363 28.84 2.68 17.78
N LEU A 364 27.69 3.32 17.49
CA LEU A 364 26.47 3.18 18.29
C LEU A 364 25.93 1.75 18.26
N HIS A 365 25.96 1.11 17.09
CA HIS A 365 25.45 -0.25 16.88
C HIS A 365 26.57 -1.30 16.77
N PHE A 366 27.65 -1.13 17.53
CA PHE A 366 28.77 -2.08 17.46
C PHE A 366 28.35 -3.47 17.98
N PRO A 367 28.60 -4.55 17.22
CA PRO A 367 28.20 -5.90 17.60
C PRO A 367 29.08 -6.48 18.72
N GLU A 368 28.67 -6.26 19.97
CA GLU A 368 29.25 -6.88 21.17
C GLU A 368 28.42 -8.06 21.68
N ASN A 369 29.09 -9.03 22.31
CA ASN A 369 28.44 -10.16 22.98
C ASN A 369 27.78 -9.68 24.27
N ARG A 370 26.56 -9.13 24.18
CA ARG A 370 25.79 -8.77 25.36
C ARG A 370 24.87 -9.90 25.84
N PRO A 371 24.63 -10.00 27.15
CA PRO A 371 23.61 -10.90 27.68
C PRO A 371 22.22 -10.49 27.14
N ILE A 372 21.41 -11.50 26.82
CA ILE A 372 20.12 -11.51 26.09
C ILE A 372 19.00 -10.66 26.76
N SER A 373 19.30 -9.87 27.79
CA SER A 373 18.30 -9.16 28.62
C SER A 373 18.21 -7.66 28.37
N CYS A 374 18.89 -7.10 27.36
CA CYS A 374 18.69 -5.71 26.96
C CYS A 374 17.63 -5.67 25.84
N ASP A 375 16.49 -5.04 26.11
CA ASP A 375 15.45 -4.81 25.12
C ASP A 375 16.05 -4.09 23.89
N ASP A 376 15.74 -4.59 22.69
CA ASP A 376 16.24 -4.18 21.34
C ASP A 376 16.00 -2.70 20.97
N GLY A 377 15.54 -1.86 21.90
CA GLY A 377 15.16 -0.46 21.66
C GLY A 377 16.12 0.61 22.17
N ASP A 378 17.05 0.27 23.07
CA ASP A 378 17.93 1.27 23.70
C ASP A 378 19.31 1.35 23.02
N GLU A 379 19.60 2.50 22.39
CA GLU A 379 20.93 2.87 21.90
C GLU A 379 21.93 2.77 23.06
N THR A 380 22.78 1.75 23.05
CA THR A 380 23.60 1.38 24.20
C THR A 380 25.03 1.18 23.73
N LEU A 381 26.02 1.71 24.46
CA LEU A 381 27.36 1.87 23.91
C LEU A 381 28.24 0.61 24.01
N PRO A 382 29.26 0.49 23.16
CA PRO A 382 30.22 -0.59 23.26
C PRO A 382 31.01 -0.49 24.56
N VAL A 383 31.13 -1.59 25.32
CA VAL A 383 31.84 -1.66 26.62
C VAL A 383 33.31 -1.22 26.49
N LEU A 384 33.93 -1.48 25.34
CA LEU A 384 35.32 -1.09 25.09
C LEU A 384 35.49 0.40 24.70
N LEU A 385 34.39 1.15 24.52
CA LEU A 385 34.42 2.57 24.21
C LEU A 385 34.66 3.41 25.48
N THR A 386 35.92 3.52 25.89
CA THR A 386 36.30 4.39 27.02
C THR A 386 36.12 5.89 26.70
N PRO A 387 35.85 6.75 27.70
CA PRO A 387 35.77 8.21 27.51
C PRO A 387 37.08 8.81 26.97
N ARG A 388 38.22 8.16 27.24
CA ARG A 388 39.53 8.57 26.70
C ARG A 388 39.57 8.38 25.19
N LEU A 389 39.01 7.29 24.68
CA LEU A 389 38.91 7.08 23.24
C LEU A 389 37.86 8.01 22.63
N ALA A 390 36.71 8.15 23.29
CA ALA A 390 35.64 9.05 22.85
C ALA A 390 36.04 10.54 22.88
N SER A 391 37.03 10.94 23.69
CA SER A 391 37.53 12.33 23.77
C SER A 391 38.01 12.89 22.41
N ALA A 392 38.38 12.03 21.47
CA ALA A 392 38.73 12.47 20.13
C ALA A 392 37.49 12.97 19.34
N LEU A 393 36.28 12.47 19.65
CA LEU A 393 35.02 12.82 19.00
C LEU A 393 34.41 14.13 19.48
N VAL A 394 35.10 14.85 20.35
CA VAL A 394 34.60 16.08 20.97
C VAL A 394 34.19 17.11 19.90
N PRO A 395 32.93 17.59 19.92
CA PRO A 395 32.42 18.45 18.86
C PRO A 395 33.08 19.83 18.90
N THR A 396 33.41 20.33 17.73
CA THR A 396 33.93 21.68 17.52
C THR A 396 32.95 22.50 16.70
N VAL A 397 32.97 23.83 16.86
CA VAL A 397 32.07 24.76 16.14
C VAL A 397 32.26 24.69 14.61
N PHE A 398 33.40 24.19 14.13
CA PHE A 398 33.71 24.03 12.71
C PHE A 398 33.14 22.76 12.08
N ASN A 399 32.49 21.89 12.86
CA ASN A 399 31.90 20.67 12.33
C ASN A 399 30.55 20.94 11.65
N ASP A 400 30.23 20.13 10.64
CA ASP A 400 28.93 20.16 10.00
C ASP A 400 27.84 19.86 11.03
N SER A 401 26.71 20.58 10.92
CA SER A 401 25.51 20.47 11.75
C SER A 401 25.11 19.03 12.11
N THR A 402 25.12 18.11 11.14
CA THR A 402 24.72 16.71 11.33
C THR A 402 25.76 15.90 12.08
N THR A 403 27.03 16.02 11.70
CA THR A 403 28.14 15.31 12.37
C THR A 403 28.35 15.77 13.81
N MET A 404 28.14 17.06 14.07
CA MET A 404 28.20 17.62 15.42
C MET A 404 27.13 17.02 16.33
N LEU A 405 25.89 16.93 15.86
CA LEU A 405 24.80 16.33 16.63
C LEU A 405 25.02 14.84 16.90
N ALA A 406 25.49 14.08 15.91
CA ALA A 406 25.81 12.67 16.10
C ALA A 406 26.93 12.45 17.13
N ARG A 407 27.97 13.29 17.11
CA ARG A 407 29.05 13.26 18.11
C ARG A 407 28.57 13.64 19.50
N LEU A 408 27.72 14.65 19.59
CA LEU A 408 27.11 15.05 20.85
C LEU A 408 26.24 13.92 21.44
N ASN A 409 25.42 13.26 20.62
CA ASN A 409 24.60 12.11 21.05
C ASN A 409 25.48 11.02 21.66
N LEU A 410 26.51 10.59 20.92
CA LEU A 410 27.42 9.54 21.37
C LEU A 410 28.15 9.94 22.66
N LEU A 411 28.64 11.17 22.77
CA LEU A 411 29.33 11.62 23.99
C LEU A 411 28.39 11.77 25.19
N CYS A 412 27.13 12.18 24.97
CA CYS A 412 26.13 12.20 26.03
C CYS A 412 25.87 10.79 26.59
N LEU A 413 25.79 9.78 25.72
CA LEU A 413 25.68 8.38 26.13
C LEU A 413 26.94 7.92 26.89
N VAL A 414 28.14 8.26 26.40
CA VAL A 414 29.42 7.82 27.03
C VAL A 414 29.49 8.35 28.45
N TYR A 415 29.18 9.63 28.66
CA TYR A 415 29.22 10.23 30.00
C TYR A 415 28.02 9.86 30.89
N LEU A 416 26.98 9.23 30.34
CA LEU A 416 25.85 8.72 31.12
C LEU A 416 26.17 7.35 31.77
N GLU A 417 26.91 6.49 31.08
CA GLU A 417 27.28 5.16 31.58
C GLU A 417 28.33 5.17 32.71
N GLU A 418 29.08 6.27 32.91
CA GLU A 418 30.17 6.34 33.89
C GLU A 418 29.73 6.50 35.36
N GLY A 419 28.48 6.90 35.61
CA GLY A 419 27.96 7.09 36.98
C GLY A 419 28.62 8.22 37.79
N GLU A 420 27.92 8.68 38.83
CA GLU A 420 28.26 9.87 39.64
C GLU A 420 29.48 9.71 40.58
N GLU A 421 30.25 8.62 40.53
CA GLU A 421 31.27 8.28 41.55
C GLU A 421 32.69 8.81 41.29
N GLY A 422 32.87 9.68 40.29
CA GLY A 422 34.17 10.27 39.93
C GLY A 422 34.31 11.76 40.27
N GLU A 423 34.38 12.15 41.55
CA GLU A 423 34.72 13.54 41.96
C GLU A 423 36.21 13.94 41.68
N GLY A 424 36.86 13.34 40.69
CA GLY A 424 38.24 13.65 40.31
C GLY A 424 38.43 13.70 38.80
N GLU A 425 38.82 14.86 38.27
CA GLU A 425 39.24 15.14 36.87
C GLU A 425 38.28 14.77 35.70
N GLU A 426 37.27 13.93 35.93
CA GLU A 426 36.42 13.22 34.95
C GLU A 426 35.08 13.93 34.68
N GLY A 427 34.59 14.75 35.61
CA GLY A 427 33.48 15.70 35.37
C GLY A 427 33.77 16.82 34.35
N ARG A 428 34.99 16.87 33.79
CA ARG A 428 35.36 17.81 32.72
C ARG A 428 34.66 17.52 31.39
N GLY A 429 34.26 16.28 31.14
CA GLY A 429 33.61 15.88 29.88
C GLY A 429 32.24 16.55 29.70
N VAL A 430 31.35 16.39 30.68
CA VAL A 430 30.03 17.04 30.70
C VAL A 430 30.16 18.56 30.70
N GLY A 431 31.15 19.10 31.43
CA GLY A 431 31.47 20.53 31.41
C GLY A 431 31.83 21.03 30.01
N TYR A 432 32.64 20.30 29.26
CA TYR A 432 32.96 20.64 27.87
C TYR A 432 31.73 20.61 26.96
N LEU A 433 30.86 19.60 27.09
CA LEU A 433 29.63 19.53 26.30
C LEU A 433 28.73 20.75 26.57
N TYR A 434 28.63 21.17 27.84
CA TYR A 434 27.89 22.36 28.21
C TYR A 434 28.56 23.65 27.69
N GLU A 435 29.89 23.75 27.74
CA GLU A 435 30.63 24.86 27.14
C GLU A 435 30.44 24.93 25.62
N HIS A 436 30.38 23.78 24.94
CA HIS A 436 30.07 23.69 23.53
C HIS A 436 28.65 24.20 23.23
N LEU A 437 27.64 23.76 23.99
CA LEU A 437 26.29 24.31 23.88
C LEU A 437 26.24 25.82 24.11
N ARG A 438 26.99 26.33 25.10
CA ARG A 438 27.11 27.76 25.36
C ARG A 438 27.77 28.50 24.19
N SER A 439 28.76 27.89 23.55
CA SER A 439 29.40 28.47 22.35
C SER A 439 28.42 28.57 21.18
N LEU A 440 27.58 27.56 20.97
CA LEU A 440 26.50 27.59 19.97
C LEU A 440 25.45 28.65 20.33
N LEU A 441 25.07 28.74 21.61
CA LEU A 441 24.15 29.76 22.10
C LEU A 441 24.66 31.17 21.79
N HIS A 442 25.93 31.47 22.06
CA HIS A 442 26.52 32.77 21.73
C HIS A 442 26.53 33.09 20.22
N ILE A 443 26.59 32.08 19.36
CA ILE A 443 26.45 32.27 17.90
C ILE A 443 25.00 32.58 17.55
N VAL A 444 24.05 31.90 18.18
CA VAL A 444 22.60 32.15 17.98
C VAL A 444 22.21 33.56 18.48
N GLU A 445 22.73 34.00 19.63
CA GLU A 445 22.55 35.35 20.19
C GLU A 445 23.00 36.43 19.19
N ASN A 446 24.06 36.18 18.42
CA ASN A 446 24.60 37.10 17.42
C ASN A 446 23.96 36.95 16.02
N ARG A 447 22.73 36.40 15.94
CA ARG A 447 21.99 36.12 14.69
C ARG A 447 22.71 35.12 13.77
N GLY A 448 22.94 33.92 14.30
CA GLY A 448 23.44 32.78 13.51
C GLY A 448 22.53 32.39 12.33
N SER A 449 23.05 31.58 11.41
CA SER A 449 22.27 31.05 10.29
C SER A 449 21.11 30.17 10.81
N ARG A 450 20.05 30.02 10.02
CA ARG A 450 18.90 29.16 10.35
C ARG A 450 19.33 27.74 10.73
N GLU A 451 20.35 27.22 10.07
CA GLU A 451 20.91 25.89 10.34
C GLU A 451 21.50 25.80 11.75
N ILE A 452 22.30 26.80 12.17
CA ILE A 452 22.92 26.83 13.50
C ILE A 452 21.87 27.00 14.61
N VAL A 453 20.81 27.77 14.36
CA VAL A 453 19.68 27.88 15.29
C VAL A 453 19.07 26.50 15.52
N VAL A 454 18.75 25.77 14.44
CA VAL A 454 18.15 24.44 14.53
C VAL A 454 19.09 23.44 15.20
N THR A 455 20.39 23.48 14.91
CA THR A 455 21.36 22.60 15.58
C THR A 455 21.48 22.88 17.05
N PHE A 456 21.49 24.15 17.49
CA PHE A 456 21.52 24.49 18.90
C PHE A 456 20.31 23.90 19.65
N PHE A 457 19.08 24.07 19.13
CA PHE A 457 17.90 23.52 19.79
C PHE A 457 17.88 21.98 19.80
N ARG A 458 18.37 21.33 18.74
CA ARG A 458 18.53 19.86 18.72
C ARG A 458 19.61 19.39 19.70
N ALA A 459 20.71 20.11 19.78
CA ALA A 459 21.81 19.82 20.71
C ALA A 459 21.38 20.00 22.17
N ALA A 460 20.64 21.07 22.47
CA ALA A 460 20.03 21.31 23.77
C ALA A 460 19.03 20.20 24.14
N PHE A 461 18.21 19.74 23.18
CA PHE A 461 17.31 18.61 23.40
C PHE A 461 18.07 17.32 23.73
N LEU A 462 19.10 16.96 22.95
CA LEU A 462 19.90 15.75 23.21
C LEU A 462 20.60 15.81 24.58
N PHE A 463 21.17 16.96 24.92
CA PHE A 463 21.80 17.16 26.23
C PHE A 463 20.79 17.00 27.37
N LEU A 464 19.61 17.59 27.25
CA LEU A 464 18.55 17.43 28.24
C LEU A 464 18.04 15.99 28.28
N PHE A 465 17.89 15.32 27.15
CA PHE A 465 17.38 13.95 27.09
C PHE A 465 18.19 12.99 27.97
N TYR A 466 19.52 13.07 27.93
CA TYR A 466 20.40 12.22 28.74
C TYR A 466 20.77 12.83 30.11
N LEU A 467 21.02 14.14 30.18
CA LEU A 467 21.64 14.79 31.34
C LEU A 467 20.68 15.71 32.12
N CYS A 468 19.36 15.55 31.97
CA CYS A 468 18.37 16.36 32.71
C CYS A 468 18.52 16.25 34.24
N HIS A 469 19.01 15.10 34.73
CA HIS A 469 19.20 14.84 36.16
C HIS A 469 20.21 15.82 36.81
N LEU A 470 21.11 16.43 36.03
CA LEU A 470 22.06 17.42 36.52
C LEU A 470 21.43 18.82 36.63
N GLU A 471 20.77 19.08 37.76
CA GLU A 471 20.02 20.33 38.02
C GLU A 471 20.81 21.63 37.79
N ARG A 472 22.14 21.62 38.02
CA ARG A 472 22.99 22.80 37.81
C ARG A 472 23.00 23.27 36.36
N PHE A 473 23.14 22.33 35.42
CA PHE A 473 23.20 22.65 34.00
C PHE A 473 21.81 22.91 33.42
N SER A 474 20.79 22.18 33.87
CA SER A 474 19.42 22.34 33.40
C SER A 474 18.79 23.67 33.85
N ASN A 475 19.08 24.13 35.07
CA ASN A 475 18.66 25.46 35.56
C ASN A 475 19.40 26.59 34.83
N SER A 476 20.73 26.46 34.67
CA SER A 476 21.52 27.45 33.93
C SER A 476 21.08 27.56 32.46
N LEU A 477 20.73 26.44 31.82
CA LEU A 477 20.18 26.44 30.46
C LEU A 477 18.82 27.16 30.41
N THR A 478 17.95 26.95 31.40
CA THR A 478 16.65 27.62 31.49
C THR A 478 16.80 29.15 31.56
N GLU A 479 17.70 29.64 32.41
CA GLU A 479 18.01 31.07 32.52
C GLU A 479 18.51 31.63 31.18
N LYS A 480 19.45 30.92 30.54
CA LYS A 480 20.04 31.33 29.26
C LYS A 480 19.04 31.30 28.10
N LEU A 481 18.14 30.33 28.05
CA LEU A 481 17.06 30.28 27.06
C LEU A 481 16.05 31.42 27.25
N CYS A 482 15.79 31.82 28.50
CA CYS A 482 14.96 32.99 28.81
C CYS A 482 15.62 34.30 28.36
N GLU A 483 16.93 34.47 28.61
CA GLU A 483 17.70 35.61 28.11
C GLU A 483 17.69 35.66 26.56
N LEU A 484 17.89 34.50 25.91
CA LEU A 484 17.83 34.37 24.46
C LEU A 484 16.46 34.78 23.90
N TYR A 485 15.38 34.36 24.55
CA TYR A 485 14.02 34.69 24.15
C TYR A 485 13.74 36.19 24.18
N LEU A 486 14.22 36.89 25.22
CA LEU A 486 14.08 38.34 25.34
C LEU A 486 14.83 39.09 24.23
N HIS A 487 16.02 38.62 23.87
CA HIS A 487 16.80 39.21 22.79
C HIS A 487 16.23 38.90 21.39
N HIS A 488 15.64 37.71 21.21
CA HIS A 488 15.14 37.22 19.92
C HIS A 488 13.78 36.52 20.05
N THR A 489 12.71 37.30 20.15
CA THR A 489 11.31 36.81 20.27
C THR A 489 10.86 35.89 19.13
N GLN A 490 11.49 35.99 17.96
CA GLN A 490 11.21 35.16 16.78
C GLN A 490 11.56 33.67 16.99
N LEU A 491 12.37 33.35 18.00
CA LEU A 491 12.76 31.97 18.34
C LEU A 491 11.69 31.23 19.17
N ALA A 492 10.56 31.87 19.48
CA ALA A 492 9.44 31.27 20.21
C ALA A 492 9.02 29.87 19.70
N PRO A 493 8.89 29.61 18.37
CA PRO A 493 8.51 28.29 17.88
C PRO A 493 9.51 27.19 18.26
N HIS A 494 10.80 27.51 18.30
CA HIS A 494 11.83 26.53 18.62
C HIS A 494 11.85 26.20 20.12
N LEU A 495 11.59 27.19 20.98
CA LEU A 495 11.43 26.98 22.43
C LEU A 495 10.18 26.16 22.77
N ILE A 496 9.05 26.48 22.12
CA ILE A 496 7.82 25.68 22.25
C ILE A 496 8.06 24.25 21.79
N ASN A 497 8.75 24.07 20.66
CA ASN A 497 9.08 22.73 20.16
C ASN A 497 10.01 21.98 21.12
N LEU A 498 11.01 22.65 21.70
CA LEU A 498 11.90 22.05 22.69
C LEU A 498 11.10 21.57 23.91
N ALA A 499 10.23 22.43 24.47
CA ALA A 499 9.38 22.08 25.62
C ALA A 499 8.42 20.91 25.32
N ASN A 500 7.84 20.87 24.11
CA ASN A 500 6.96 19.76 23.72
C ASN A 500 7.72 18.44 23.59
N GLN A 501 8.87 18.45 22.90
CA GLN A 501 9.64 17.24 22.70
C GLN A 501 10.22 16.72 24.02
N THR A 502 10.61 17.60 24.95
CA THR A 502 11.06 17.18 26.28
C THR A 502 9.93 16.57 27.10
N GLN A 503 8.70 17.09 27.03
CA GLN A 503 7.56 16.47 27.71
C GLN A 503 7.14 15.12 27.12
N ASP A 504 7.18 14.97 25.80
CA ASP A 504 6.76 13.73 25.12
C ASP A 504 7.76 12.58 25.37
N ARG A 505 9.05 12.89 25.50
CA ARG A 505 10.15 11.91 25.48
C ARG A 505 10.85 11.71 26.83
N LEU A 506 10.81 12.67 27.76
CA LEU A 506 11.44 12.51 29.08
C LEU A 506 10.49 11.80 30.06
N PRO A 507 11.02 10.90 30.92
CA PRO A 507 10.23 10.25 31.97
C PRO A 507 9.77 11.22 33.07
N ASP A 508 10.45 12.37 33.27
CA ASP A 508 10.09 13.41 34.24
C ASP A 508 9.92 14.78 33.53
N PRO A 509 8.68 15.28 33.32
CA PRO A 509 8.42 16.51 32.55
C PRO A 509 8.70 17.82 33.33
N LYS A 510 9.22 17.73 34.57
CA LYS A 510 9.40 18.87 35.50
C LYS A 510 10.21 20.02 34.90
N TRP A 511 11.25 19.70 34.14
CA TRP A 511 12.09 20.73 33.50
C TRP A 511 11.31 21.55 32.46
N ALA A 512 10.48 20.90 31.64
CA ALA A 512 9.71 21.59 30.61
C ALA A 512 8.66 22.53 31.21
N VAL A 513 7.99 22.08 32.27
CA VAL A 513 7.05 22.91 33.05
C VAL A 513 7.80 24.09 33.68
N GLY A 514 8.99 23.86 34.26
CA GLY A 514 9.85 24.91 34.82
C GLY A 514 10.31 25.95 33.78
N LEU A 515 10.67 25.53 32.56
CA LEU A 515 10.99 26.43 31.46
C LEU A 515 9.77 27.29 31.06
N LEU A 516 8.59 26.67 30.94
CA LEU A 516 7.35 27.38 30.59
C LEU A 516 6.94 28.39 31.67
N GLU A 517 7.11 28.06 32.95
CA GLU A 517 6.89 28.98 34.07
C GLU A 517 7.91 30.15 34.05
N ALA A 518 9.19 29.86 33.80
CA ALA A 518 10.22 30.88 33.67
C ALA A 518 9.94 31.84 32.50
N LEU A 519 9.52 31.29 31.35
CA LEU A 519 9.10 32.09 30.19
C LEU A 519 7.86 32.94 30.51
N GLN A 520 6.86 32.39 31.21
CA GLN A 520 5.67 33.14 31.64
C GLN A 520 6.08 34.36 32.49
N LYS A 521 6.94 34.13 33.50
CA LYS A 521 7.44 35.19 34.37
C LYS A 521 8.13 36.29 33.57
N VAL A 522 9.08 35.90 32.71
CA VAL A 522 9.86 36.82 31.88
C VAL A 522 8.97 37.63 30.93
N ILE A 523 7.96 37.01 30.30
CA ILE A 523 7.03 37.70 29.40
C ILE A 523 6.18 38.73 30.17
N THR A 524 5.69 38.36 31.36
CA THR A 524 4.80 39.22 32.16
C THR A 524 5.51 40.39 32.81
N GLU A 525 6.84 40.32 32.97
CA GLU A 525 7.69 41.36 33.53
C GLU A 525 8.20 42.38 32.48
N VAL A 526 8.00 42.14 31.18
CA VAL A 526 8.44 43.06 30.11
C VAL A 526 7.67 44.39 30.17
N PRO A 527 8.36 45.55 30.19
CA PRO A 527 7.70 46.85 30.14
C PRO A 527 6.88 47.04 28.85
N LEU A 528 5.62 47.46 28.98
CA LEU A 528 4.70 47.68 27.84
C LEU A 528 5.26 48.65 26.77
N ALA A 529 6.14 49.58 27.14
CA ALA A 529 6.78 50.54 26.25
C ALA A 529 7.77 49.92 25.25
N GLN A 530 8.24 48.69 25.48
CA GLN A 530 9.21 47.99 24.62
C GLN A 530 8.56 46.93 23.71
N LEU A 531 7.24 46.76 23.78
CA LEU A 531 6.51 45.76 23.01
C LEU A 531 6.24 46.25 21.58
N THR A 532 6.92 45.63 20.61
CA THR A 532 6.52 45.75 19.19
C THR A 532 5.37 44.80 18.88
N LEU A 533 4.55 45.13 17.87
CA LEU A 533 3.39 44.31 17.47
C LEU A 533 3.79 42.89 17.06
N GLN A 534 4.96 42.72 16.42
CA GLN A 534 5.49 41.41 16.05
C GLN A 534 5.97 40.60 17.27
N ASN A 535 6.62 41.24 18.24
CA ASN A 535 7.02 40.59 19.49
C ASN A 535 5.80 40.10 20.26
N LEU A 536 4.74 40.91 20.32
CA LEU A 536 3.50 40.59 21.01
C LEU A 536 2.85 39.32 20.48
N CYS A 537 2.79 39.13 19.15
CA CYS A 537 2.28 37.90 18.54
C CYS A 537 3.04 36.65 19.01
N TRP A 538 4.36 36.74 19.19
CA TRP A 538 5.17 35.63 19.68
C TRP A 538 4.99 35.40 21.18
N HIS A 539 4.93 36.46 21.99
CA HIS A 539 4.60 36.38 23.41
C HIS A 539 3.25 35.70 23.64
N LEU A 540 2.21 36.07 22.88
CA LEU A 540 0.88 35.45 22.98
C LEU A 540 0.89 33.98 22.56
N LYS A 541 1.64 33.60 21.53
CA LYS A 541 1.79 32.19 21.13
C LYS A 541 2.48 31.34 22.21
N THR A 542 3.54 31.87 22.83
CA THR A 542 4.20 31.21 23.96
C THR A 542 3.26 31.10 25.16
N LEU A 543 2.53 32.16 25.49
CA LEU A 543 1.55 32.15 26.59
C LEU A 543 0.37 31.21 26.32
N ALA A 544 -0.06 31.06 25.07
CA ALA A 544 -1.09 30.10 24.69
C ALA A 544 -0.63 28.66 25.00
N ARG A 545 0.64 28.37 24.74
CA ARG A 545 1.24 27.07 25.09
C ARG A 545 1.38 26.89 26.60
N VAL A 546 1.82 27.92 27.32
CA VAL A 546 1.88 27.92 28.80
C VAL A 546 0.51 27.66 29.42
N ALA A 547 -0.56 28.19 28.81
CA ALA A 547 -1.94 28.00 29.25
C ALA A 547 -2.50 26.59 29.02
N GLU A 548 -1.80 25.71 28.31
CA GLU A 548 -2.16 24.29 28.19
C GLU A 548 -1.68 23.48 29.41
N GLU A 549 -0.67 23.97 30.14
CA GLU A 549 -0.11 23.27 31.30
C GLU A 549 -0.92 23.52 32.57
N GLY A 550 -1.54 22.46 33.10
CA GLY A 550 -2.41 22.52 34.28
C GLY A 550 -1.71 22.92 35.58
N GLU A 551 -0.40 22.68 35.69
CA GLU A 551 0.39 22.94 36.90
C GLU A 551 0.76 24.43 37.07
N ILE A 552 0.75 25.21 35.99
CA ILE A 552 1.23 26.60 36.01
C ILE A 552 0.09 27.57 36.37
N PRO A 553 0.27 28.47 37.35
CA PRO A 553 -0.74 29.46 37.70
C PRO A 553 -0.87 30.56 36.63
N GLN A 554 -2.06 30.74 36.07
CA GLN A 554 -2.30 31.64 34.92
C GLN A 554 -2.69 33.09 35.28
N HIS A 555 -2.69 33.46 36.57
CA HIS A 555 -3.05 34.81 37.02
C HIS A 555 -2.15 35.90 36.40
N ARG A 556 -0.85 35.61 36.24
CA ARG A 556 0.11 36.53 35.61
C ARG A 556 -0.20 36.72 34.11
N THR A 557 -0.56 35.63 33.42
CA THR A 557 -1.00 35.67 32.01
C THR A 557 -2.21 36.57 31.85
N LEU A 558 -3.23 36.44 32.71
CA LEU A 558 -4.45 37.25 32.64
C LEU A 558 -4.19 38.73 32.95
N HIS A 559 -3.36 39.03 33.94
CA HIS A 559 -2.96 40.42 34.23
C HIS A 559 -2.20 41.05 33.06
N PHE A 560 -1.34 40.28 32.40
CA PHE A 560 -0.65 40.75 31.19
C PHE A 560 -1.64 41.01 30.05
N LEU A 561 -2.57 40.08 29.77
CA LEU A 561 -3.61 40.27 28.75
C LEU A 561 -4.50 41.49 29.04
N SER A 562 -4.93 41.68 30.29
CA SER A 562 -5.74 42.85 30.67
C SER A 562 -4.96 44.15 30.51
N SER A 563 -3.66 44.16 30.83
CA SER A 563 -2.79 45.33 30.65
C SER A 563 -2.60 45.72 29.18
N ILE A 564 -2.61 44.74 28.27
CA ILE A 564 -2.52 44.96 26.81
C ILE A 564 -3.84 45.50 26.25
N ILE A 565 -4.97 44.98 26.72
CA ILE A 565 -6.29 45.27 26.15
C ILE A 565 -6.87 46.60 26.67
N THR A 566 -6.45 47.05 27.86
CA THR A 566 -6.98 48.27 28.49
C THR A 566 -6.58 49.55 27.73
N PRO A 567 -7.52 50.47 27.45
CA PRO A 567 -7.35 51.59 26.51
C PRO A 567 -6.33 52.66 26.91
N SER A 568 -5.93 52.74 28.18
CA SER A 568 -4.96 53.73 28.65
C SER A 568 -3.51 53.44 28.21
N SER A 569 -3.25 52.23 27.71
CA SER A 569 -1.89 51.67 27.61
C SER A 569 -1.48 51.21 26.21
N SER A 570 -2.42 50.94 25.28
CA SER A 570 -2.09 50.42 23.95
C SER A 570 -3.09 50.85 22.86
N SER A 571 -2.60 51.11 21.64
CA SER A 571 -3.42 51.42 20.44
C SER A 571 -3.96 50.17 19.73
N LEU A 572 -3.79 48.96 20.30
CA LEU A 572 -4.01 47.67 19.64
C LEU A 572 -5.49 47.35 19.42
N CYS A 573 -6.37 47.76 20.33
CA CYS A 573 -7.81 47.58 20.15
C CYS A 573 -8.36 48.48 19.02
N VAL A 574 -7.67 49.58 18.71
CA VAL A 574 -8.02 50.52 17.64
C VAL A 574 -7.42 50.12 16.30
N SER A 575 -6.26 49.44 16.28
CA SER A 575 -5.62 48.99 15.03
C SER A 575 -6.41 47.88 14.31
N GLY A 576 -7.21 47.10 15.04
CA GLY A 576 -8.09 46.08 14.46
C GLY A 576 -7.36 44.90 13.82
N ASP A 577 -6.13 44.61 14.25
CA ASP A 577 -5.32 43.54 13.65
C ASP A 577 -5.86 42.14 13.95
N TRP A 578 -6.65 41.59 13.03
CA TRP A 578 -7.27 40.26 13.09
C TRP A 578 -6.33 39.15 13.62
N ARG A 579 -5.06 39.10 13.18
CA ARG A 579 -4.08 38.08 13.62
C ARG A 579 -3.75 38.16 15.11
N LEU A 580 -3.67 39.37 15.64
CA LEU A 580 -3.38 39.61 17.04
C LEU A 580 -4.60 39.28 17.91
N GLY A 581 -5.79 39.70 17.48
CA GLY A 581 -7.05 39.35 18.14
C GLY A 581 -7.24 37.83 18.26
N ASN A 582 -6.98 37.08 17.18
CA ASN A 582 -7.02 35.62 17.22
C ASN A 582 -5.93 35.00 18.10
N SER A 583 -4.75 35.62 18.19
CA SER A 583 -3.71 35.15 19.11
C SER A 583 -4.15 35.32 20.58
N VAL A 584 -4.82 36.42 20.93
CA VAL A 584 -5.39 36.65 22.27
C VAL A 584 -6.55 35.68 22.56
N LEU A 585 -7.45 35.49 21.59
CA LEU A 585 -8.55 34.52 21.70
C LEU A 585 -8.04 33.08 21.84
N GLY A 586 -6.94 32.73 21.16
CA GLY A 586 -6.26 31.45 21.31
C GLY A 586 -5.80 31.19 22.75
N VAL A 587 -5.19 32.19 23.41
CA VAL A 587 -4.84 32.09 24.84
C VAL A 587 -6.11 31.94 25.70
N CYS A 588 -7.13 32.75 25.45
CA CYS A 588 -8.40 32.68 26.19
C CYS A 588 -9.06 31.30 26.05
N ARG A 589 -9.08 30.70 24.86
CA ARG A 589 -9.61 29.35 24.61
C ARG A 589 -8.88 28.29 25.43
N ARG A 590 -7.54 28.35 25.52
CA ARG A 590 -6.76 27.42 26.35
C ARG A 590 -7.07 27.59 27.84
N LEU A 591 -7.22 28.83 28.29
CA LEU A 591 -7.61 29.14 29.68
C LEU A 591 -9.04 28.67 30.02
N LEU A 592 -9.96 28.67 29.05
CA LEU A 592 -11.31 28.13 29.22
C LEU A 592 -11.31 26.63 29.54
N VAL A 593 -10.35 25.86 29.00
CA VAL A 593 -10.23 24.41 29.24
C VAL A 593 -9.34 24.09 30.46
N HIS A 594 -8.73 25.11 31.07
CA HIS A 594 -7.72 24.93 32.11
C HIS A 594 -8.27 24.32 33.42
N PRO A 595 -7.53 23.44 34.12
CA PRO A 595 -7.95 22.84 35.39
C PRO A 595 -8.30 23.85 36.48
N SER A 596 -7.66 25.03 36.50
CA SER A 596 -7.89 26.09 37.49
C SER A 596 -8.90 27.17 37.08
N LEU A 597 -9.77 26.91 36.09
CA LEU A 597 -10.78 27.85 35.59
C LEU A 597 -11.58 28.55 36.69
N ASP A 598 -11.92 27.85 37.78
CA ASP A 598 -12.73 28.39 38.88
C ASP A 598 -12.11 29.64 39.53
N SER A 599 -10.78 29.72 39.58
CA SER A 599 -10.04 30.88 40.08
C SER A 599 -9.88 32.00 39.03
N LEU A 600 -10.03 31.66 37.75
CA LEU A 600 -9.73 32.52 36.60
C LEU A 600 -10.99 33.07 35.91
N LEU A 601 -12.19 32.66 36.37
CA LEU A 601 -13.47 32.94 35.71
C LEU A 601 -13.73 34.44 35.58
N ILE A 602 -13.60 35.21 36.67
CA ILE A 602 -13.90 36.65 36.68
C ILE A 602 -12.92 37.43 35.78
N PRO A 603 -11.59 37.31 35.94
CA PRO A 603 -10.66 38.07 35.09
C PRO A 603 -10.72 37.67 33.61
N LEU A 604 -11.02 36.40 33.29
CA LEU A 604 -11.20 35.94 31.92
C LEU A 604 -12.50 36.47 31.29
N ALA A 605 -13.59 36.51 32.07
CA ALA A 605 -14.87 37.08 31.63
C ALA A 605 -14.72 38.58 31.32
N ASP A 606 -14.00 39.33 32.15
CA ASP A 606 -13.74 40.76 31.95
C ASP A 606 -12.96 41.02 30.64
N ILE A 607 -11.95 40.19 30.36
CA ILE A 607 -11.16 40.27 29.12
C ILE A 607 -12.02 39.97 27.89
N LEU A 608 -12.78 38.87 27.91
CA LEU A 608 -13.66 38.48 26.81
C LEU A 608 -14.76 39.51 26.55
N GLN A 609 -15.34 40.08 27.61
CA GLN A 609 -16.33 41.15 27.50
C GLN A 609 -15.71 42.43 26.90
N HIS A 610 -14.49 42.78 27.29
CA HIS A 610 -13.80 43.93 26.72
C HIS A 610 -13.52 43.75 25.22
N LEU A 611 -13.05 42.57 24.80
CA LEU A 611 -12.83 42.25 23.39
C LEU A 611 -14.13 42.29 22.58
N ALA A 612 -15.21 41.71 23.11
CA ALA A 612 -16.54 41.68 22.49
C ALA A 612 -17.15 43.07 22.25
N CYS A 613 -16.78 44.07 23.06
CA CYS A 613 -17.35 45.42 23.02
C CYS A 613 -16.46 46.47 22.37
N ARG A 614 -15.13 46.30 22.36
CA ARG A 614 -14.17 47.38 22.05
C ARG A 614 -13.16 47.06 20.96
N TYR A 615 -13.05 45.82 20.49
CA TYR A 615 -12.06 45.45 19.47
C TYR A 615 -12.48 45.93 18.06
N GLY A 616 -11.55 46.37 17.21
CA GLY A 616 -11.89 46.93 15.89
C GLY A 616 -12.44 45.94 14.86
N ASP A 617 -12.12 44.64 14.98
CA ASP A 617 -12.51 43.57 14.05
C ASP A 617 -13.79 42.84 14.49
N THR A 618 -14.74 42.64 13.57
CA THR A 618 -16.05 42.02 13.87
C THR A 618 -15.95 40.53 14.18
N ASP A 619 -15.06 39.80 13.50
CA ASP A 619 -14.93 38.36 13.70
C ASP A 619 -14.39 38.09 15.10
N VAL A 620 -13.35 38.81 15.51
CA VAL A 620 -12.78 38.71 16.87
C VAL A 620 -13.82 39.08 17.94
N GLN A 621 -14.68 40.08 17.69
CA GLN A 621 -15.77 40.43 18.61
C GLN A 621 -16.77 39.27 18.77
N ASP A 622 -17.20 38.66 17.67
CA ASP A 622 -18.22 37.61 17.70
C ASP A 622 -17.68 36.32 18.32
N HIS A 623 -16.42 35.96 18.07
CA HIS A 623 -15.76 34.85 18.76
C HIS A 623 -15.58 35.14 20.26
N ALA A 624 -15.24 36.37 20.65
CA ALA A 624 -15.17 36.77 22.05
C ALA A 624 -16.54 36.67 22.75
N ARG A 625 -17.64 37.07 22.07
CA ARG A 625 -19.02 36.91 22.57
C ARG A 625 -19.40 35.45 22.73
N LEU A 626 -19.03 34.61 21.77
CA LEU A 626 -19.26 33.17 21.84
C LEU A 626 -18.54 32.56 23.04
N TYR A 627 -17.24 32.82 23.20
CA TYR A 627 -16.47 32.34 24.34
C TYR A 627 -16.99 32.87 25.69
N TYR A 628 -17.40 34.14 25.76
CA TYR A 628 -18.05 34.71 26.95
C TYR A 628 -19.38 34.00 27.28
N THR A 629 -20.18 33.70 26.26
CA THR A 629 -21.44 32.98 26.42
C THR A 629 -21.20 31.54 26.87
N LEU A 630 -20.21 30.85 26.30
CA LEU A 630 -19.85 29.50 26.71
C LEU A 630 -19.37 29.46 28.16
N LEU A 631 -18.54 30.42 28.58
CA LEU A 631 -18.05 30.55 29.95
C LEU A 631 -19.18 30.75 30.98
N THR A 632 -20.21 31.50 30.61
CA THR A 632 -21.32 31.85 31.52
C THR A 632 -22.47 30.84 31.53
N THR A 633 -22.61 30.02 30.48
CA THR A 633 -23.77 29.13 30.28
C THR A 633 -23.46 27.64 30.45
N LEU A 634 -22.22 27.20 30.23
CA LEU A 634 -21.86 25.78 30.28
C LEU A 634 -21.15 25.41 31.58
N SER A 635 -21.35 24.16 32.02
CA SER A 635 -20.50 23.56 33.05
C SER A 635 -19.11 23.25 32.50
N LYS A 636 -18.09 23.25 33.37
CA LYS A 636 -16.68 22.97 33.01
C LYS A 636 -16.51 21.69 32.18
N GLU A 637 -17.18 20.61 32.55
CA GLU A 637 -17.13 19.32 31.84
C GLU A 637 -17.70 19.42 30.41
N LYS A 638 -18.82 20.14 30.25
CA LYS A 638 -19.44 20.36 28.94
C LYS A 638 -18.61 21.31 28.08
N LEU A 639 -18.03 22.33 28.70
CA LEU A 639 -17.15 23.28 28.03
C LEU A 639 -15.86 22.60 27.56
N ALA A 640 -15.25 21.75 28.40
CA ALA A 640 -14.12 20.91 28.00
C ALA A 640 -14.53 19.95 26.88
N GLY A 641 -15.68 19.27 26.96
CA GLY A 641 -16.16 18.39 25.89
C GLY A 641 -16.43 19.09 24.55
N VAL A 642 -16.92 20.34 24.56
CA VAL A 642 -17.16 21.14 23.35
C VAL A 642 -15.85 21.64 22.75
N LEU A 643 -14.87 22.02 23.58
CA LEU A 643 -13.61 22.63 23.14
C LEU A 643 -12.45 21.63 22.94
N ALA A 644 -12.49 20.44 23.56
CA ALA A 644 -11.41 19.44 23.58
C ALA A 644 -11.60 18.28 22.58
N LYS A 645 -12.61 18.32 21.70
CA LYS A 645 -12.88 17.31 20.66
C LYS A 645 -11.74 17.10 19.63
N GLU A 646 -10.59 17.73 19.82
CA GLU A 646 -9.35 17.59 19.02
C GLU A 646 -8.33 16.60 19.63
N ALA A 647 -8.54 16.04 20.83
CA ALA A 647 -7.49 15.34 21.58
C ALA A 647 -7.77 13.88 21.99
N PHE A 648 -8.92 13.29 21.63
CA PHE A 648 -9.28 11.92 22.03
C PHE A 648 -9.22 10.93 20.86
N GLU A 649 -8.01 10.65 20.35
CA GLU A 649 -7.65 9.34 19.80
C GLU A 649 -6.20 9.03 20.23
N GLY A 650 -5.99 7.81 20.72
CA GLY A 650 -4.84 7.44 21.55
C GLY A 650 -3.47 7.60 20.89
N GLY A 651 -2.48 7.87 21.74
CA GLY A 651 -1.08 7.43 21.61
C GLY A 651 -0.53 7.40 20.19
N GLY A 652 -0.50 8.55 19.53
CA GLY A 652 0.08 8.69 18.21
C GLY A 652 -0.09 10.12 17.78
N GLN A 653 1.03 10.82 17.57
CA GLN A 653 1.04 12.12 16.93
C GLN A 653 0.21 12.04 15.64
N VAL A 654 -1.05 12.51 15.67
CA VAL A 654 -1.76 12.87 14.45
C VAL A 654 -0.93 14.00 13.87
N LYS A 655 -0.12 13.67 12.87
CA LYS A 655 0.70 14.60 12.12
C LYS A 655 -0.21 15.78 11.79
N LYS A 656 0.08 16.95 12.39
CA LYS A 656 -0.45 18.27 11.99
C LYS A 656 -0.18 18.43 10.49
N ARG A 657 -1.07 17.91 9.68
CA ARG A 657 -1.09 18.00 8.22
C ARG A 657 -2.06 19.12 7.89
N SER A 658 -1.53 20.33 7.80
CA SER A 658 -1.70 21.23 6.66
C SER A 658 -1.29 22.65 7.05
N LEU A 659 -0.08 23.02 6.63
CA LEU A 659 0.39 24.41 6.60
C LEU A 659 -0.37 25.28 5.57
N SER A 660 -1.48 24.80 5.01
CA SER A 660 -2.36 25.52 4.08
C SER A 660 -3.66 26.03 4.72
N CYS A 661 -3.96 25.73 5.98
CA CYS A 661 -5.07 26.37 6.68
C CYS A 661 -4.58 27.67 7.35
N ILE A 662 -5.01 28.82 6.82
CA ILE A 662 -4.77 30.15 7.43
C ILE A 662 -5.44 30.25 8.82
N VAL A 663 -6.39 29.37 9.11
CA VAL A 663 -7.10 29.27 10.39
C VAL A 663 -6.87 27.86 10.96
N THR A 664 -6.25 27.76 12.13
CA THR A 664 -6.04 26.49 12.86
C THR A 664 -7.35 25.78 13.26
N GLU A 665 -8.50 26.42 13.04
CA GLU A 665 -9.83 25.98 13.45
C GLU A 665 -10.54 25.07 12.43
N SER A 666 -9.93 24.81 11.27
CA SER A 666 -10.58 24.03 10.20
C SER A 666 -10.21 22.55 10.16
N GLU A 667 -9.23 22.05 10.94
CA GLU A 667 -8.80 20.64 10.81
C GLU A 667 -9.92 19.64 11.19
N GLY A 668 -10.67 19.89 12.28
CA GLY A 668 -11.83 19.08 12.68
C GLY A 668 -13.05 19.22 11.75
N LEU A 669 -13.19 20.38 11.09
CA LEU A 669 -14.21 20.58 10.05
C LEU A 669 -13.82 19.90 8.74
N THR A 670 -12.54 19.88 8.37
CA THR A 670 -12.08 19.16 7.17
C THR A 670 -12.22 17.66 7.32
N SER A 671 -11.94 17.06 8.49
CA SER A 671 -12.11 15.62 8.70
C SER A 671 -13.58 15.17 8.70
N THR A 672 -14.49 16.03 9.15
CA THR A 672 -15.95 15.80 9.10
C THR A 672 -16.54 16.06 7.71
N LEU A 673 -15.93 16.95 6.92
CA LEU A 673 -16.31 17.23 5.52
C LEU A 673 -15.65 16.27 4.50
N THR A 674 -14.56 15.58 4.86
CA THR A 674 -13.96 14.56 4.00
C THR A 674 -14.75 13.27 4.09
N ILE A 675 -15.13 12.74 2.93
CA ILE A 675 -15.73 11.41 2.82
C ILE A 675 -14.61 10.39 2.96
N HIS A 676 -14.67 9.58 4.02
CA HIS A 676 -13.68 8.53 4.30
C HIS A 676 -14.01 7.26 3.52
N HIS A 677 -13.00 6.60 2.96
CA HIS A 677 -13.19 5.34 2.23
C HIS A 677 -13.04 4.14 3.17
N THR A 678 -13.95 3.17 3.03
CA THR A 678 -13.90 1.93 3.82
C THR A 678 -13.18 0.84 3.02
N GLU A 679 -12.19 0.18 3.62
CA GLU A 679 -11.44 -0.92 2.98
C GLU A 679 -12.24 -2.25 2.95
N LYS A 680 -13.26 -2.38 3.80
CA LYS A 680 -14.11 -3.58 3.90
C LYS A 680 -15.57 -3.27 3.56
N GLU A 681 -16.28 -4.28 3.06
CA GLU A 681 -17.71 -4.22 2.78
C GLU A 681 -18.52 -4.12 4.08
N ILE A 682 -19.34 -3.07 4.21
CA ILE A 682 -20.16 -2.83 5.41
C ILE A 682 -21.63 -3.25 5.20
N PHE A 683 -22.09 -3.27 3.95
CA PHE A 683 -23.47 -3.64 3.63
C PHE A 683 -23.53 -4.72 2.56
N LYS A 684 -24.66 -5.42 2.55
CA LYS A 684 -25.06 -6.30 1.46
C LYS A 684 -26.53 -6.07 1.12
N LEU A 685 -26.82 -6.00 -0.17
CA LEU A 685 -28.17 -6.06 -0.70
C LEU A 685 -28.52 -7.52 -0.94
N VAL A 686 -29.55 -8.02 -0.24
CA VAL A 686 -30.03 -9.39 -0.37
C VAL A 686 -31.37 -9.36 -1.10
N GLU A 687 -31.50 -10.13 -2.18
CA GLU A 687 -32.74 -10.23 -2.92
C GLU A 687 -33.84 -10.87 -2.06
N VAL A 688 -35.05 -10.32 -2.14
CA VAL A 688 -36.23 -10.89 -1.45
C VAL A 688 -37.12 -11.54 -2.50
N ASP A 689 -37.31 -12.86 -2.36
CA ASP A 689 -38.25 -13.59 -3.21
C ASP A 689 -39.69 -13.05 -3.02
N PRO A 690 -40.42 -12.77 -4.11
CA PRO A 690 -41.74 -12.15 -4.05
C PRO A 690 -42.84 -13.01 -3.41
N GLU A 691 -42.56 -14.26 -3.00
CA GLU A 691 -43.56 -15.21 -2.49
C GLU A 691 -43.82 -15.17 -0.97
N SER A 692 -43.17 -14.28 -0.21
CA SER A 692 -43.30 -14.24 1.27
C SER A 692 -43.98 -12.99 1.83
N GLY A 693 -44.77 -12.28 1.02
CA GLY A 693 -45.57 -11.11 1.46
C GLY A 693 -47.03 -11.28 1.06
N GLY A 694 -47.87 -11.75 1.98
CA GLY A 694 -49.31 -11.86 1.77
C GLY A 694 -49.96 -10.49 1.53
N GLU A 695 -50.16 -10.12 0.28
CA GLU A 695 -51.28 -9.29 -0.13
C GLU A 695 -52.29 -10.17 -0.84
N THR A 696 -53.38 -10.41 -0.12
CA THR A 696 -54.61 -11.02 -0.58
C THR A 696 -55.17 -10.17 -1.73
N GLN A 697 -54.73 -10.43 -2.97
CA GLN A 697 -55.58 -10.16 -4.12
C GLN A 697 -56.70 -11.18 -4.05
N THR A 698 -57.74 -10.74 -3.35
CA THR A 698 -59.02 -11.39 -3.22
C THR A 698 -59.50 -11.77 -4.61
N ASN A 699 -59.60 -13.07 -4.83
CA ASN A 699 -60.64 -13.66 -5.66
C ASN A 699 -61.99 -13.05 -5.25
N GLN A 700 -62.40 -12.00 -5.96
CA GLN A 700 -63.79 -11.61 -6.13
C GLN A 700 -64.00 -11.30 -7.61
N GLU A 701 -64.01 -12.37 -8.41
CA GLU A 701 -65.09 -12.53 -9.37
C GLU A 701 -66.40 -12.37 -8.58
N ARG A 702 -66.95 -11.17 -8.61
CA ARG A 702 -68.37 -10.96 -8.35
C ARG A 702 -68.95 -10.45 -9.64
N ASP A 703 -69.79 -11.31 -10.22
CA ASP A 703 -70.89 -10.93 -11.08
C ASP A 703 -71.42 -9.54 -10.71
N LEU A 704 -71.64 -8.69 -11.71
CA LEU A 704 -72.93 -8.03 -11.89
C LEU A 704 -72.96 -7.23 -13.22
N ASN A 705 -73.95 -7.64 -14.02
CA ASN A 705 -74.77 -6.91 -14.97
C ASN A 705 -74.33 -6.77 -16.45
N PRO A 706 -75.12 -7.39 -17.37
CA PRO A 706 -74.96 -7.29 -18.82
C PRO A 706 -75.63 -6.00 -19.31
N SER A 707 -74.92 -4.89 -19.26
CA SER A 707 -75.43 -3.63 -19.83
C SER A 707 -74.30 -2.64 -20.00
N GLU A 708 -73.42 -2.90 -20.96
CA GLU A 708 -72.90 -1.90 -21.90
C GLU A 708 -72.05 -2.64 -22.93
N MET A 709 -72.74 -3.02 -24.01
CA MET A 709 -72.17 -3.66 -25.18
C MET A 709 -71.16 -2.70 -25.82
N LYS A 710 -69.87 -2.87 -25.52
CA LYS A 710 -68.77 -2.40 -26.37
C LYS A 710 -67.99 -3.62 -26.84
N THR A 711 -68.42 -4.09 -28.01
CA THR A 711 -67.71 -4.98 -28.96
C THR A 711 -66.46 -5.66 -28.41
N PHE A 712 -66.66 -6.90 -27.94
CA PHE A 712 -65.59 -7.87 -27.80
C PHE A 712 -65.00 -8.18 -29.17
N PRO A 713 -63.66 -8.25 -29.31
CA PRO A 713 -63.07 -8.79 -30.52
C PRO A 713 -63.26 -10.31 -30.54
N ASP A 714 -64.32 -10.79 -31.18
CA ASP A 714 -64.55 -12.23 -31.46
C ASP A 714 -63.52 -12.81 -32.47
N GLN A 715 -62.52 -12.02 -32.87
CA GLN A 715 -61.47 -12.40 -33.82
C GLN A 715 -60.08 -12.04 -33.27
N ALA A 716 -59.14 -12.98 -33.38
CA ALA A 716 -57.74 -12.86 -32.92
C ALA A 716 -57.06 -11.55 -33.40
N ASN A 717 -57.27 -11.15 -34.66
CA ASN A 717 -56.70 -9.91 -35.21
C ASN A 717 -57.21 -8.62 -34.54
N THR A 718 -58.45 -8.63 -34.04
CA THR A 718 -59.03 -7.45 -33.37
C THR A 718 -58.54 -7.36 -31.91
N ALA A 719 -58.19 -8.50 -31.29
CA ALA A 719 -57.55 -8.54 -29.98
C ALA A 719 -56.09 -8.03 -30.04
N VAL A 720 -55.30 -8.45 -31.04
CA VAL A 720 -53.91 -7.99 -31.21
C VAL A 720 -53.82 -6.49 -31.46
N THR A 721 -54.72 -5.93 -32.28
CA THR A 721 -54.77 -4.48 -32.56
C THR A 721 -55.17 -3.66 -31.34
N ALA A 722 -56.16 -4.12 -30.55
CA ALA A 722 -56.54 -3.48 -29.29
C ALA A 722 -55.46 -3.57 -28.21
N TYR A 723 -54.66 -4.64 -28.21
CA TYR A 723 -53.50 -4.79 -27.34
C TYR A 723 -52.37 -3.82 -27.73
N ARG A 724 -51.98 -3.78 -29.01
CA ARG A 724 -50.91 -2.89 -29.49
C ARG A 724 -51.22 -1.40 -29.31
N ALA A 725 -52.49 -1.01 -29.35
CA ALA A 725 -52.91 0.37 -29.10
C ALA A 725 -52.50 0.90 -27.71
N GLN A 726 -52.25 0.01 -26.73
CA GLN A 726 -51.87 0.36 -25.37
C GLN A 726 -50.40 0.82 -25.26
N PHE A 727 -49.51 0.35 -26.15
CA PHE A 727 -48.11 0.78 -26.20
C PHE A 727 -47.90 2.20 -26.72
N ASN A 728 -48.94 2.86 -27.22
CA ASN A 728 -48.87 4.29 -27.57
C ASN A 728 -48.71 5.19 -26.33
N ASN A 729 -48.96 4.66 -25.12
CA ASN A 729 -48.66 5.34 -23.87
C ASN A 729 -47.24 4.96 -23.40
N PRO A 730 -46.28 5.90 -23.29
CA PRO A 730 -44.88 5.60 -22.98
C PRO A 730 -44.64 5.01 -21.58
N ASP A 731 -45.57 5.20 -20.63
CA ASP A 731 -45.49 4.65 -19.27
C ASP A 731 -46.18 3.28 -19.14
N PHE A 732 -46.74 2.73 -20.22
CA PHE A 732 -47.44 1.44 -20.18
C PHE A 732 -46.45 0.27 -20.14
N ALA A 733 -46.48 -0.48 -19.03
CA ALA A 733 -45.74 -1.72 -18.81
C ALA A 733 -44.21 -1.63 -19.06
N SER A 734 -43.63 -0.44 -18.85
CA SER A 734 -42.21 -0.14 -19.10
C SER A 734 -41.32 -0.21 -17.86
N GLU A 735 -41.85 -0.63 -16.70
CA GLU A 735 -41.13 -0.62 -15.41
C GLU A 735 -41.03 -2.03 -14.80
N LEU A 736 -39.82 -2.45 -14.48
CA LEU A 736 -39.46 -3.66 -13.74
C LEU A 736 -39.12 -3.27 -12.30
N THR A 737 -39.76 -3.88 -11.30
CA THR A 737 -39.49 -3.60 -9.89
C THR A 737 -38.79 -4.78 -9.23
N LEU A 738 -37.55 -4.59 -8.76
CA LEU A 738 -36.80 -5.58 -7.98
C LEU A 738 -36.79 -5.20 -6.50
N THR A 739 -37.02 -6.17 -5.62
CA THR A 739 -37.08 -5.98 -4.16
C THR A 739 -35.84 -6.52 -3.47
N TYR A 740 -35.11 -5.65 -2.77
CA TYR A 740 -33.91 -5.99 -2.01
C TYR A 740 -34.04 -5.58 -0.54
N GLN A 741 -33.41 -6.30 0.37
CA GLN A 741 -33.20 -5.90 1.76
C GLN A 741 -31.77 -5.40 1.97
N LEU A 742 -31.64 -4.22 2.58
CA LEU A 742 -30.32 -3.69 2.99
C LEU A 742 -29.95 -4.27 4.35
N THR A 743 -28.89 -5.08 4.37
CA THR A 743 -28.40 -5.74 5.60
C THR A 743 -26.95 -5.34 5.88
N HIS A 744 -26.55 -5.38 7.15
CA HIS A 744 -25.14 -5.25 7.51
C HIS A 744 -24.37 -6.48 7.02
N ALA A 745 -23.22 -6.26 6.39
CA ALA A 745 -22.26 -7.32 6.15
C ALA A 745 -21.73 -7.83 7.51
N GLY A 746 -21.36 -9.13 7.58
CA GLY A 746 -20.89 -9.75 8.82
C GLY A 746 -19.68 -9.02 9.45
N ALA A 747 -19.36 -9.37 10.71
CA ALA A 747 -18.19 -8.90 11.48
C ALA A 747 -17.69 -7.46 11.17
N CYS A 748 -18.59 -6.48 11.20
CA CYS A 748 -18.23 -5.06 11.14
C CYS A 748 -17.87 -4.53 12.53
N ASP A 749 -16.93 -3.58 12.60
CA ASP A 749 -16.60 -2.83 13.81
C ASP A 749 -17.85 -2.24 14.48
N SER A 750 -17.84 -2.16 15.81
CA SER A 750 -18.93 -1.56 16.62
C SER A 750 -19.28 -0.12 16.22
N ARG A 751 -18.35 0.59 15.59
CA ARG A 751 -18.54 1.95 15.03
C ARG A 751 -19.62 2.02 13.95
N PHE A 752 -19.95 0.90 13.31
CA PHE A 752 -20.93 0.82 12.22
C PHE A 752 -22.27 0.21 12.64
N ASP A 753 -22.52 0.10 13.95
CA ASP A 753 -23.78 -0.46 14.47
C ASP A 753 -24.98 0.49 14.26
N GLN A 754 -24.72 1.80 14.20
CA GLN A 754 -25.73 2.84 14.00
C GLN A 754 -25.37 3.77 12.84
N LEU A 755 -26.11 3.66 11.75
CA LEU A 755 -25.85 4.38 10.51
C LEU A 755 -27.02 5.29 10.14
N PHE A 756 -26.70 6.47 9.64
CA PHE A 756 -27.66 7.52 9.31
C PHE A 756 -27.45 8.02 7.88
N SER A 757 -28.51 8.58 7.29
CA SER A 757 -28.47 9.30 6.00
C SER A 757 -27.80 8.50 4.87
N ILE A 758 -28.12 7.22 4.77
CA ILE A 758 -27.53 6.31 3.78
C ILE A 758 -28.07 6.69 2.40
N ARG A 759 -27.18 6.98 1.45
CA ARG A 759 -27.53 7.24 0.05
C ARG A 759 -26.86 6.21 -0.83
N LEU A 760 -27.68 5.44 -1.53
CA LEU A 760 -27.27 4.41 -2.49
C LEU A 760 -27.27 5.02 -3.88
N HIS A 761 -26.14 4.91 -4.56
CA HIS A 761 -25.93 5.35 -5.93
C HIS A 761 -25.71 4.14 -6.82
N PHE A 762 -26.34 4.10 -7.99
CA PHE A 762 -26.32 2.96 -8.90
C PHE A 762 -25.83 3.38 -10.27
N ASN A 763 -24.77 2.72 -10.75
CA ASN A 763 -24.20 2.90 -12.09
C ASN A 763 -24.38 1.63 -12.90
N LEU A 764 -25.01 1.76 -14.06
CA LEU A 764 -25.15 0.68 -15.03
C LEU A 764 -23.84 0.49 -15.80
N THR A 765 -23.43 -0.75 -16.07
CA THR A 765 -22.30 -1.03 -16.97
C THR A 765 -22.65 -0.82 -18.43
N ASP A 766 -23.93 -0.96 -18.79
CA ASP A 766 -24.42 -0.96 -20.17
C ASP A 766 -25.66 -0.07 -20.34
N ASP A 767 -25.97 0.30 -21.59
CA ASP A 767 -27.14 1.14 -21.93
C ASP A 767 -28.46 0.35 -22.11
N HIS A 768 -28.53 -0.87 -21.57
CA HIS A 768 -29.73 -1.73 -21.68
C HIS A 768 -30.93 -1.22 -20.87
N TYR A 769 -30.69 -0.46 -19.80
CA TYR A 769 -31.71 0.12 -18.93
C TYR A 769 -31.50 1.64 -18.78
N GLU A 770 -32.55 2.36 -18.41
CA GLU A 770 -32.42 3.77 -18.04
C GLU A 770 -31.71 3.95 -16.70
N LYS A 771 -31.02 5.08 -16.55
CA LYS A 771 -30.27 5.40 -15.32
C LYS A 771 -31.21 5.44 -14.11
N LEU A 772 -30.85 4.69 -13.07
CA LEU A 772 -31.59 4.61 -11.83
C LEU A 772 -31.28 5.81 -10.93
N SER A 773 -32.30 6.39 -10.28
CA SER A 773 -32.12 7.49 -9.33
C SER A 773 -31.59 7.01 -7.99
N ASP A 774 -30.76 7.83 -7.34
CA ASP A 774 -30.26 7.54 -6.00
C ASP A 774 -31.39 7.25 -4.99
N ILE A 775 -31.17 6.26 -4.13
CA ILE A 775 -32.13 5.87 -3.09
C ILE A 775 -31.59 6.27 -1.73
N SER A 776 -32.38 7.02 -0.97
CA SER A 776 -32.04 7.42 0.40
C SER A 776 -32.74 6.55 1.43
N VAL A 777 -31.96 6.04 2.38
CA VAL A 777 -32.43 5.31 3.57
C VAL A 777 -32.05 6.14 4.80
N PRO A 778 -33.02 6.54 5.64
CA PRO A 778 -32.77 7.48 6.73
C PRO A 778 -31.88 6.90 7.83
N CYS A 779 -32.05 5.62 8.18
CA CYS A 779 -31.23 4.95 9.17
C CYS A 779 -31.20 3.43 8.97
N LEU A 780 -30.11 2.81 9.41
CA LEU A 780 -29.95 1.36 9.52
C LEU A 780 -29.34 1.05 10.89
N PHE A 781 -30.00 0.16 11.64
CA PHE A 781 -29.56 -0.28 12.96
C PHE A 781 -29.58 -1.80 13.00
N ARG A 782 -28.54 -2.42 13.59
CA ARG A 782 -28.45 -3.88 13.71
C ARG A 782 -29.62 -4.50 14.51
N GLU A 783 -30.21 -3.75 15.43
CA GLU A 783 -31.32 -4.20 16.29
C GLU A 783 -32.72 -4.05 15.65
N LYS A 784 -32.84 -3.35 14.52
CA LYS A 784 -34.13 -3.08 13.84
C LYS A 784 -34.30 -3.92 12.58
N PRO A 785 -35.55 -4.17 12.12
CA PRO A 785 -35.77 -4.85 10.86
C PRO A 785 -35.11 -4.09 9.70
N SER A 786 -34.48 -4.84 8.78
CA SER A 786 -33.81 -4.31 7.60
C SER A 786 -34.80 -3.57 6.68
N PRO A 787 -34.45 -2.39 6.17
CA PRO A 787 -35.30 -1.66 5.25
C PRO A 787 -35.36 -2.38 3.89
N VAL A 788 -36.58 -2.49 3.35
CA VAL A 788 -36.84 -3.05 2.02
C VAL A 788 -36.77 -1.95 0.97
N LEU A 789 -35.96 -2.17 -0.05
CA LEU A 789 -35.69 -1.28 -1.17
C LEU A 789 -36.38 -1.82 -2.42
N LYS A 790 -37.07 -0.94 -3.16
CA LYS A 790 -37.71 -1.25 -4.44
C LYS A 790 -36.95 -0.53 -5.56
N LEU A 791 -36.12 -1.27 -6.30
CA LEU A 791 -35.41 -0.76 -7.46
C LEU A 791 -36.35 -0.78 -8.67
N ARG A 792 -36.60 0.38 -9.26
CA ARG A 792 -37.50 0.57 -10.40
C ARG A 792 -36.68 0.78 -11.67
N LEU A 793 -36.54 -0.28 -12.46
CA LEU A 793 -35.74 -0.31 -13.68
C LEU A 793 -36.64 -0.11 -14.91
N ARG A 794 -36.22 0.72 -15.86
CA ARG A 794 -36.89 0.88 -17.15
C ARG A 794 -36.01 0.30 -18.25
N PRO A 795 -36.28 -0.91 -18.77
CA PRO A 795 -35.48 -1.50 -19.83
C PRO A 795 -35.70 -0.78 -21.15
N ARG A 796 -34.59 -0.44 -21.82
CA ARG A 796 -34.56 -0.08 -23.25
C ARG A 796 -34.47 -1.33 -24.12
N ARG A 797 -33.75 -2.34 -23.62
CA ARG A 797 -33.63 -3.67 -24.22
C ARG A 797 -33.76 -4.72 -23.11
N PRO A 798 -34.53 -5.80 -23.31
CA PRO A 798 -34.73 -6.85 -22.30
C PRO A 798 -33.54 -7.83 -22.24
N TYR A 799 -32.34 -7.30 -21.97
CA TYR A 799 -31.11 -8.07 -21.81
C TYR A 799 -30.66 -8.08 -20.34
N PRO A 800 -29.91 -9.11 -19.89
CA PRO A 800 -29.32 -9.10 -18.56
C PRO A 800 -28.31 -7.95 -18.42
N THR A 801 -28.19 -7.38 -17.22
CA THR A 801 -27.25 -6.28 -16.96
C THR A 801 -26.68 -6.34 -15.54
N THR A 802 -25.59 -5.62 -15.30
CA THR A 802 -24.95 -5.50 -13.99
C THR A 802 -25.02 -4.06 -13.49
N LEU A 803 -25.51 -3.89 -12.26
CA LEU A 803 -25.61 -2.61 -11.56
C LEU A 803 -24.47 -2.52 -10.53
N ARG A 804 -23.55 -1.58 -10.73
CA ARG A 804 -22.54 -1.23 -9.73
C ARG A 804 -23.14 -0.29 -8.71
N ALA A 805 -23.12 -0.67 -7.44
CA ALA A 805 -23.71 0.13 -6.37
C ALA A 805 -22.62 0.71 -5.46
N SER A 806 -22.75 1.99 -5.11
CA SER A 806 -21.93 2.64 -4.08
C SER A 806 -22.81 3.32 -3.05
N VAL A 807 -22.29 3.50 -1.84
CA VAL A 807 -23.07 4.01 -0.72
C VAL A 807 -22.29 5.06 0.05
N ILE A 808 -22.98 6.16 0.36
CA ILE A 808 -22.48 7.21 1.26
C ILE A 808 -23.37 7.21 2.50
N PHE A 809 -22.78 7.20 3.69
CA PHE A 809 -23.51 7.17 4.95
C PHE A 809 -22.75 7.89 6.05
N THR A 810 -23.44 8.26 7.13
CA THR A 810 -22.84 8.92 8.30
C THR A 810 -22.94 8.04 9.54
N THR A 811 -21.85 7.93 10.30
CA THR A 811 -21.83 7.19 11.58
C THR A 811 -22.23 8.09 12.75
N GLN A 812 -22.45 7.49 13.92
CA GLN A 812 -22.74 8.23 15.16
C GLN A 812 -21.67 9.27 15.52
N ASP A 813 -20.43 9.03 15.09
CA ASP A 813 -19.29 9.94 15.31
C ASP A 813 -19.35 11.21 14.45
N GLY A 814 -20.34 11.31 13.54
CA GLY A 814 -20.54 12.46 12.64
C GLY A 814 -19.63 12.45 11.42
N LEU A 815 -18.89 11.36 11.18
CA LEU A 815 -18.05 11.17 9.99
C LEU A 815 -18.88 10.62 8.83
N SER A 816 -18.61 11.12 7.63
CA SER A 816 -19.19 10.61 6.38
C SER A 816 -18.26 9.58 5.75
N TRP A 817 -18.82 8.44 5.36
CA TRP A 817 -18.09 7.31 4.78
C TRP A 817 -18.63 6.97 3.39
N HIS A 818 -17.75 6.47 2.54
CA HIS A 818 -18.07 5.91 1.24
C HIS A 818 -17.61 4.45 1.17
N SER A 819 -18.53 3.58 0.75
CA SER A 819 -18.28 2.15 0.58
C SER A 819 -18.79 1.69 -0.79
N ASN A 820 -18.09 0.72 -1.38
CA ASN A 820 -18.55 0.03 -2.59
C ASN A 820 -19.36 -1.20 -2.18
N LEU A 821 -20.46 -1.45 -2.88
CA LEU A 821 -21.31 -2.62 -2.66
C LEU A 821 -21.02 -3.68 -3.73
N PRO A 822 -21.33 -4.96 -3.44
CA PRO A 822 -21.29 -6.01 -4.45
C PRO A 822 -22.17 -5.68 -5.66
N ASP A 823 -21.68 -6.05 -6.85
CA ASP A 823 -22.39 -5.85 -8.11
C ASP A 823 -23.72 -6.63 -8.11
N ILE A 824 -24.81 -5.94 -8.46
CA ILE A 824 -26.15 -6.55 -8.53
C ILE A 824 -26.38 -6.99 -9.97
N HIS A 825 -26.51 -8.30 -10.18
CA HIS A 825 -26.79 -8.87 -11.50
C HIS A 825 -28.30 -9.01 -11.71
N VAL A 826 -28.83 -8.31 -12.72
CA VAL A 826 -30.20 -8.49 -13.20
C VAL A 826 -30.20 -9.60 -14.23
N SER A 827 -30.72 -10.75 -13.83
CA SER A 827 -30.81 -11.95 -14.66
C SER A 827 -31.96 -11.86 -15.68
N PHE A 828 -31.89 -12.65 -16.75
CA PHE A 828 -32.91 -12.64 -17.81
C PHE A 828 -34.31 -13.01 -17.30
N GLN A 829 -34.41 -13.95 -16.36
CA GLN A 829 -35.67 -14.40 -15.77
C GLN A 829 -36.41 -13.31 -14.98
N GLN A 830 -35.69 -12.35 -14.41
CA GLN A 830 -36.27 -11.23 -13.66
C GLN A 830 -36.94 -10.19 -14.56
N ALA A 831 -36.72 -10.26 -15.88
CA ALA A 831 -37.39 -9.41 -16.86
C ALA A 831 -38.78 -9.94 -17.28
N PHE A 832 -39.16 -11.15 -16.87
CA PHE A 832 -40.43 -11.77 -17.28
C PHE A 832 -41.60 -11.14 -16.54
N ILE A 833 -42.50 -10.51 -17.29
CA ILE A 833 -43.75 -9.98 -16.76
C ILE A 833 -44.93 -10.74 -17.39
N THR A 834 -45.99 -10.92 -16.59
CA THR A 834 -47.27 -11.39 -17.12
C THR A 834 -47.82 -10.37 -18.12
N VAL A 835 -48.54 -10.84 -19.14
CA VAL A 835 -49.05 -9.95 -20.20
C VAL A 835 -49.90 -8.85 -19.58
N PRO A 836 -49.56 -7.56 -19.79
CA PRO A 836 -50.33 -6.44 -19.26
C PRO A 836 -51.60 -6.29 -20.08
N VAL A 837 -52.67 -6.95 -19.64
CA VAL A 837 -53.97 -6.94 -20.32
C VAL A 837 -54.98 -6.15 -19.47
N PRO A 838 -55.90 -5.36 -20.06
CA PRO A 838 -56.97 -4.72 -19.32
C PRO A 838 -57.77 -5.73 -18.50
N THR A 839 -58.14 -5.37 -17.26
CA THR A 839 -58.85 -6.23 -16.30
C THR A 839 -60.20 -6.78 -16.79
N VAL A 840 -60.73 -6.22 -17.89
CA VAL A 840 -61.98 -6.61 -18.56
C VAL A 840 -61.81 -7.84 -19.46
N TRP A 841 -60.58 -8.24 -19.78
CA TRP A 841 -60.31 -9.38 -20.66
C TRP A 841 -60.28 -10.69 -19.86
N GLY A 842 -61.19 -11.60 -20.19
CA GLY A 842 -61.22 -12.96 -19.64
C GLY A 842 -60.11 -13.85 -20.22
N ARG A 843 -59.98 -15.07 -19.67
CA ARG A 843 -58.99 -16.08 -20.11
C ARG A 843 -59.10 -16.42 -21.61
N GLY A 844 -60.32 -16.47 -22.16
CA GLY A 844 -60.57 -16.67 -23.59
C GLY A 844 -59.97 -15.58 -24.48
N SER A 845 -60.01 -14.32 -24.03
CA SER A 845 -59.40 -13.20 -24.77
C SER A 845 -57.86 -13.25 -24.77
N LYS A 846 -57.24 -13.77 -23.69
CA LYS A 846 -55.79 -14.02 -23.63
C LYS A 846 -55.37 -15.15 -24.57
N LEU A 847 -56.19 -16.19 -24.73
CA LEU A 847 -55.97 -17.25 -25.71
C LEU A 847 -56.06 -16.74 -27.15
N HIS A 848 -57.08 -15.93 -27.47
CA HIS A 848 -57.18 -15.31 -28.80
C HIS A 848 -56.04 -14.32 -29.09
N LEU A 849 -55.52 -13.63 -28.07
CA LEU A 849 -54.31 -12.81 -28.20
C LEU A 849 -53.07 -13.67 -28.49
N PHE A 850 -52.90 -14.78 -27.77
CA PHE A 850 -51.79 -15.71 -28.00
C PHE A 850 -51.83 -16.30 -29.41
N GLU A 851 -52.99 -16.76 -29.87
CA GLU A 851 -53.16 -17.33 -31.21
C GLU A 851 -52.94 -16.28 -32.30
N GLY A 852 -53.46 -15.07 -32.13
CA GLY A 852 -53.23 -13.97 -33.06
C GLY A 852 -51.75 -13.57 -33.16
N LEU A 853 -51.03 -13.46 -32.04
CA LEU A 853 -49.59 -13.17 -32.04
C LEU A 853 -48.76 -14.32 -32.61
N TRP A 854 -49.15 -15.56 -32.32
CA TRP A 854 -48.49 -16.76 -32.86
C TRP A 854 -48.61 -16.83 -34.39
N ASP A 855 -49.83 -16.65 -34.91
CA ASP A 855 -50.09 -16.71 -36.35
C ASP A 855 -49.39 -15.55 -37.09
N GLU A 856 -49.33 -14.35 -36.49
CA GLU A 856 -48.61 -13.21 -37.06
C GLU A 856 -47.10 -13.48 -37.17
N ILE A 857 -46.47 -13.96 -36.08
CA ILE A 857 -45.02 -14.24 -36.04
C ILE A 857 -44.64 -15.42 -36.94
N CYS A 858 -45.51 -16.43 -37.06
CA CYS A 858 -45.28 -17.60 -37.91
C CYS A 858 -45.67 -17.38 -39.39
N SER A 859 -46.35 -16.29 -39.75
CA SER A 859 -46.78 -16.05 -41.12
C SER A 859 -45.63 -15.65 -42.06
N GLU A 860 -45.41 -16.43 -43.13
CA GLU A 860 -44.39 -16.17 -44.16
C GLU A 860 -44.84 -15.14 -45.22
N ASN A 861 -45.66 -14.15 -44.87
CA ASN A 861 -46.15 -13.18 -45.87
C ASN A 861 -45.06 -12.13 -46.19
N ILE A 862 -44.47 -12.27 -47.38
CA ILE A 862 -43.27 -11.58 -47.89
C ILE A 862 -43.46 -10.06 -48.10
N GLU A 863 -44.69 -9.53 -48.13
CA GLU A 863 -44.95 -8.18 -48.65
C GLU A 863 -45.01 -7.04 -47.61
N GLU A 864 -45.02 -7.32 -46.30
CA GLU A 864 -44.98 -6.28 -45.25
C GLU A 864 -43.89 -6.53 -44.20
N LYS A 865 -42.61 -6.60 -44.62
CA LYS A 865 -41.47 -6.57 -43.69
C LYS A 865 -41.31 -5.18 -43.05
N LYS A 866 -42.09 -4.92 -41.99
CA LYS A 866 -41.75 -3.92 -40.95
C LYS A 866 -41.24 -4.54 -39.65
N LEU A 867 -41.45 -5.84 -39.41
CA LEU A 867 -40.80 -6.58 -38.32
C LEU A 867 -39.66 -7.43 -38.89
N ALA A 868 -38.45 -6.87 -38.92
CA ALA A 868 -37.25 -7.60 -39.35
C ALA A 868 -36.73 -8.60 -38.31
N ASP A 869 -37.32 -8.63 -37.11
CA ASP A 869 -36.72 -9.28 -35.94
C ASP A 869 -37.48 -10.54 -35.43
N CYS A 870 -38.58 -10.94 -36.08
CA CYS A 870 -39.36 -12.13 -35.72
C CYS A 870 -38.61 -13.44 -36.01
N ALA A 871 -38.66 -14.40 -35.08
CA ALA A 871 -38.04 -15.71 -35.25
C ALA A 871 -38.81 -16.83 -34.55
N THR A 872 -38.76 -18.03 -35.14
CA THR A 872 -39.30 -19.27 -34.58
C THR A 872 -38.16 -20.25 -34.29
N SER A 873 -38.21 -20.93 -33.14
CA SER A 873 -37.20 -21.91 -32.73
C SER A 873 -37.86 -23.13 -32.08
N LEU A 874 -37.18 -24.27 -32.10
CA LEU A 874 -37.59 -25.51 -31.44
C LEU A 874 -36.51 -25.92 -30.44
N PHE A 875 -36.92 -26.11 -29.18
CA PHE A 875 -36.06 -26.67 -28.13
C PHE A 875 -36.62 -28.03 -27.69
N CYS A 876 -35.80 -29.08 -27.75
CA CYS A 876 -36.20 -30.44 -27.41
C CYS A 876 -35.41 -30.93 -26.18
N CYS A 877 -36.09 -31.51 -25.20
CA CYS A 877 -35.44 -32.12 -24.04
C CYS A 877 -36.14 -33.42 -23.61
N GLN A 878 -35.38 -34.35 -23.01
CA GLN A 878 -35.91 -35.61 -22.50
C GLN A 878 -36.44 -35.40 -21.07
N LEU A 879 -37.73 -35.09 -20.94
CA LEU A 879 -38.41 -34.96 -19.64
C LEU A 879 -39.59 -35.93 -19.56
N LYS A 880 -39.80 -36.53 -18.39
CA LYS A 880 -40.99 -37.35 -18.12
C LYS A 880 -42.21 -36.44 -17.87
N GLU A 881 -43.41 -36.88 -18.22
CA GLU A 881 -44.66 -36.10 -18.04
C GLU A 881 -44.85 -35.53 -16.62
N ALA A 882 -44.49 -36.28 -15.57
CA ALA A 882 -44.59 -35.82 -14.19
C ALA A 882 -43.58 -34.71 -13.85
N ALA A 883 -42.39 -34.74 -14.47
CA ALA A 883 -41.37 -33.70 -14.32
C ALA A 883 -41.76 -32.43 -15.08
N LEU A 884 -42.40 -32.58 -16.26
CA LEU A 884 -42.96 -31.48 -17.03
C LEU A 884 -44.03 -30.70 -16.24
N ALA A 885 -44.96 -31.41 -15.59
CA ALA A 885 -45.98 -30.77 -14.76
C ALA A 885 -45.37 -29.99 -13.58
N ALA A 886 -44.37 -30.55 -12.90
CA ALA A 886 -43.67 -29.89 -11.80
C ALA A 886 -42.84 -28.68 -12.27
N LEU A 887 -42.26 -28.74 -13.46
CA LEU A 887 -41.51 -27.64 -14.07
C LEU A 887 -42.45 -26.47 -14.43
N VAL A 888 -43.60 -26.77 -15.03
CA VAL A 888 -44.64 -25.78 -15.34
C VAL A 888 -45.18 -25.14 -14.06
N GLU A 889 -45.47 -25.93 -13.03
CA GLU A 889 -45.96 -25.43 -11.74
C GLU A 889 -44.96 -24.50 -11.04
N LYS A 890 -43.66 -24.80 -11.13
CA LYS A 890 -42.61 -24.03 -10.45
C LYS A 890 -42.17 -22.77 -11.20
N HIS A 891 -42.07 -22.81 -12.53
CA HIS A 891 -41.42 -21.74 -13.32
C HIS A 891 -42.36 -21.00 -14.29
N PHE A 892 -43.46 -21.62 -14.73
CA PHE A 892 -44.33 -21.07 -15.78
C PHE A 892 -45.77 -20.78 -15.33
N LEU A 893 -46.17 -21.19 -14.13
CA LEU A 893 -47.52 -21.00 -13.58
C LEU A 893 -48.05 -19.57 -13.67
N PRO A 894 -47.30 -18.51 -13.32
CA PRO A 894 -47.80 -17.13 -13.44
C PRO A 894 -47.97 -16.65 -14.90
N PHE A 895 -47.35 -17.33 -15.87
CA PHE A 895 -47.31 -16.93 -17.29
C PHE A 895 -48.18 -17.84 -18.19
N LEU A 896 -48.88 -18.81 -17.60
CA LEU A 896 -49.66 -19.83 -18.31
C LEU A 896 -51.03 -19.29 -18.77
N ILE A 897 -51.36 -19.48 -20.05
CA ILE A 897 -52.63 -19.04 -20.65
C ILE A 897 -53.61 -20.22 -20.80
N SER A 898 -53.12 -21.43 -21.09
CA SER A 898 -53.93 -22.65 -21.18
C SER A 898 -54.45 -23.12 -19.81
N GLU A 899 -55.38 -24.08 -19.78
CA GLU A 899 -55.78 -24.74 -18.53
C GLU A 899 -54.75 -25.81 -18.13
N LEU A 900 -54.37 -25.86 -16.84
CA LEU A 900 -53.51 -26.92 -16.29
C LEU A 900 -54.07 -28.33 -16.51
N CYS A 901 -55.37 -28.47 -16.75
CA CYS A 901 -56.04 -29.73 -17.01
C CYS A 901 -55.84 -30.26 -18.46
N ASN A 902 -55.39 -29.41 -19.39
CA ASN A 902 -55.19 -29.78 -20.78
C ASN A 902 -53.80 -30.43 -20.93
N LYS A 903 -53.75 -31.76 -21.04
CA LYS A 903 -52.50 -32.54 -21.03
C LYS A 903 -51.75 -32.58 -22.36
N GLU A 904 -52.38 -32.10 -23.44
CA GLU A 904 -51.83 -32.22 -24.79
C GLU A 904 -50.90 -31.05 -25.15
N GLU A 905 -51.19 -29.81 -24.71
CA GLU A 905 -50.39 -28.63 -25.05
C GLU A 905 -50.50 -27.52 -23.97
N PHE A 906 -49.34 -27.04 -23.48
CA PHE A 906 -49.27 -25.87 -22.60
C PHE A 906 -48.88 -24.62 -23.40
N LYS A 907 -49.66 -23.55 -23.26
CA LYS A 907 -49.42 -22.25 -23.91
C LYS A 907 -48.94 -21.23 -22.86
N VAL A 908 -47.71 -20.74 -22.99
CA VAL A 908 -47.06 -19.79 -22.07
C VAL A 908 -46.65 -18.54 -22.83
N LEU A 909 -46.86 -17.35 -22.25
CA LEU A 909 -46.50 -16.07 -22.87
C LEU A 909 -45.75 -15.18 -21.90
N PHE A 910 -44.51 -14.85 -22.25
CA PHE A 910 -43.71 -13.84 -21.56
C PHE A 910 -43.85 -12.49 -22.25
N PHE A 911 -44.20 -11.48 -21.46
CA PHE A 911 -44.04 -10.10 -21.88
C PHE A 911 -42.71 -9.57 -21.35
N LEU A 912 -41.89 -9.04 -22.25
CA LEU A 912 -40.57 -8.47 -21.98
C LEU A 912 -40.60 -6.98 -22.36
N PRO A 913 -40.60 -6.07 -21.37
CA PRO A 913 -40.61 -4.64 -21.67
C PRO A 913 -39.36 -4.22 -22.47
N PRO A 914 -39.47 -3.25 -23.40
CA PRO A 914 -40.62 -2.36 -23.58
C PRO A 914 -41.76 -2.90 -24.47
N GLN A 915 -41.48 -3.78 -25.44
CA GLN A 915 -42.48 -4.24 -26.44
C GLN A 915 -42.24 -5.67 -26.96
N SER A 916 -41.37 -6.47 -26.33
CA SER A 916 -41.01 -7.80 -26.83
C SER A 916 -41.87 -8.90 -26.21
N HIS A 917 -42.12 -9.97 -26.97
CA HIS A 917 -42.97 -11.08 -26.60
C HIS A 917 -42.27 -12.41 -26.92
N VAL A 918 -42.33 -13.35 -25.98
CA VAL A 918 -41.93 -14.73 -26.22
C VAL A 918 -43.13 -15.64 -25.96
N LEU A 919 -43.55 -16.35 -26.98
CA LEU A 919 -44.62 -17.34 -26.94
C LEU A 919 -44.00 -18.74 -26.93
N LEU A 920 -44.51 -19.60 -26.05
CA LEU A 920 -44.11 -21.01 -25.96
C LEU A 920 -45.35 -21.91 -26.12
N LYS A 921 -45.25 -22.90 -27.01
CA LYS A 921 -46.15 -24.05 -27.09
C LYS A 921 -45.37 -25.29 -26.68
N ILE A 922 -45.77 -25.89 -25.55
CA ILE A 922 -45.08 -27.03 -24.95
C ILE A 922 -45.95 -28.27 -25.14
N SER A 923 -45.45 -29.27 -25.87
CA SER A 923 -46.15 -30.53 -26.15
C SER A 923 -45.26 -31.73 -25.83
N SER A 924 -45.86 -32.82 -25.35
CA SER A 924 -45.17 -34.09 -25.13
C SER A 924 -45.41 -34.99 -26.34
N GLU A 925 -44.35 -35.32 -27.08
CA GLU A 925 -44.36 -36.33 -28.16
C GLU A 925 -43.66 -37.62 -27.69
N GLU A 926 -43.82 -38.74 -28.42
CA GLU A 926 -43.57 -40.12 -27.95
C GLU A 926 -42.22 -40.35 -27.24
N ASP A 927 -41.16 -39.58 -27.56
CA ASP A 927 -39.82 -39.70 -26.97
C ASP A 927 -39.20 -38.39 -26.41
N ALA A 928 -39.85 -37.22 -26.55
CA ALA A 928 -39.30 -35.93 -26.10
C ALA A 928 -40.38 -34.85 -25.85
N VAL A 929 -40.06 -33.89 -24.98
CA VAL A 929 -40.87 -32.67 -24.82
C VAL A 929 -40.37 -31.61 -25.80
N HIS A 930 -41.29 -31.09 -26.60
CA HIS A 930 -41.03 -30.02 -27.58
C HIS A 930 -41.48 -28.67 -27.03
N PHE A 931 -40.54 -27.72 -26.98
CA PHE A 931 -40.81 -26.31 -26.71
C PHE A 931 -40.72 -25.56 -28.04
N ASN A 932 -41.88 -25.34 -28.66
CA ASN A 932 -41.99 -24.47 -29.83
C ASN A 932 -41.98 -23.02 -29.35
N ILE A 933 -41.00 -22.24 -29.78
CA ILE A 933 -40.76 -20.87 -29.37
C ILE A 933 -41.06 -19.94 -30.56
N ALA A 934 -41.87 -18.91 -30.34
CA ALA A 934 -42.05 -17.81 -31.27
C ALA A 934 -41.74 -16.49 -30.56
N THR A 935 -40.86 -15.66 -31.13
CA THR A 935 -40.44 -14.37 -30.56
C THR A 935 -40.47 -13.28 -31.62
N ASP A 936 -40.77 -12.05 -31.21
CA ASP A 936 -40.68 -10.86 -32.05
C ASP A 936 -39.26 -10.26 -32.08
N ASN A 937 -38.33 -10.78 -31.28
CA ASN A 937 -36.92 -10.43 -31.27
C ASN A 937 -36.02 -11.68 -31.21
N TRP A 938 -35.33 -11.97 -32.32
CA TRP A 938 -34.46 -13.14 -32.47
C TRP A 938 -33.27 -13.17 -31.51
N GLN A 939 -32.78 -12.01 -31.05
CA GLN A 939 -31.61 -11.93 -30.16
C GLN A 939 -31.90 -12.51 -28.78
N LEU A 940 -33.18 -12.64 -28.40
CA LEU A 940 -33.59 -13.24 -27.13
C LEU A 940 -33.47 -14.77 -27.12
N LEU A 941 -33.37 -15.42 -28.29
CA LEU A 941 -33.34 -16.87 -28.39
C LEU A 941 -32.11 -17.50 -27.70
N SER A 942 -30.96 -16.82 -27.73
CA SER A 942 -29.75 -17.31 -27.06
C SER A 942 -29.92 -17.33 -25.54
N HIS A 943 -30.43 -16.23 -24.98
CA HIS A 943 -30.71 -16.08 -23.55
C HIS A 943 -31.82 -17.04 -23.09
N LEU A 944 -32.87 -17.20 -23.89
CA LEU A 944 -33.94 -18.14 -23.62
C LEU A 944 -33.45 -19.59 -23.67
N SER A 945 -32.59 -19.95 -24.62
CA SER A 945 -32.00 -21.29 -24.69
C SER A 945 -31.15 -21.59 -23.46
N SER A 946 -30.34 -20.64 -22.99
CA SER A 946 -29.58 -20.79 -21.74
C SER A 946 -30.48 -20.94 -20.50
N TYR A 947 -31.59 -20.20 -20.46
CA TYR A 947 -32.57 -20.28 -19.37
C TYR A 947 -33.28 -21.64 -19.35
N LEU A 948 -33.76 -22.11 -20.51
CA LEU A 948 -34.41 -23.42 -20.64
C LEU A 948 -33.45 -24.53 -20.25
N LEU A 949 -32.21 -24.52 -20.75
CA LEU A 949 -31.17 -25.49 -20.35
C LEU A 949 -30.96 -25.53 -18.83
N THR A 950 -30.88 -24.37 -18.17
CA THR A 950 -30.67 -24.29 -16.72
C THR A 950 -31.81 -24.95 -15.94
N ILE A 951 -33.06 -24.73 -16.34
CA ILE A 951 -34.22 -25.27 -15.63
C ILE A 951 -34.41 -26.76 -15.94
N THR A 952 -34.12 -27.20 -17.17
CA THR A 952 -34.26 -28.62 -17.55
C THR A 952 -33.15 -29.48 -16.95
N CYS A 953 -31.91 -28.99 -16.86
CA CYS A 953 -30.80 -29.72 -16.23
C CYS A 953 -30.94 -29.82 -14.70
N ALA A 954 -31.44 -28.77 -14.03
CA ALA A 954 -31.62 -28.77 -12.57
C ALA A 954 -32.62 -29.85 -12.06
N GLN A 955 -33.44 -30.43 -12.94
CA GLN A 955 -34.33 -31.55 -12.61
C GLN A 955 -33.70 -32.93 -12.84
N GLU A 956 -32.64 -33.05 -13.64
CA GLU A 956 -31.86 -34.30 -13.75
C GLU A 956 -31.04 -34.56 -12.48
N ASP A 957 -30.47 -33.51 -11.88
CA ASP A 957 -29.68 -33.59 -10.65
C ASP A 957 -30.51 -33.85 -9.38
N ALA A 958 -31.84 -33.69 -9.42
CA ALA A 958 -32.73 -34.06 -8.31
C ALA A 958 -32.95 -35.59 -8.19
N ARG A 959 -32.21 -36.40 -8.98
CA ARG A 959 -32.23 -37.87 -8.94
C ARG A 959 -30.83 -38.53 -8.95
N SER A 960 -29.80 -37.84 -8.44
CA SER A 960 -28.56 -38.52 -7.98
C SER A 960 -28.57 -38.71 -6.47
#